data_AF-A0A3M6W993-F1
#
_entry.id   AF-A0A3M6W993-F1
#
_cell.length_a   1.000
_cell.length_b   1.000
_cell.length_c   1.000
_cell.angle_alpha   90.00
_cell.angle_beta   90.00
_cell.angle_gamma   90.00
#
_symmetry.space_group_name_H-M   'P 1'
#
loop_
_entity.id
_entity.type
_entity.pdbx_description
1 polymer ?
#
loop_
_entity_poly.entity_id
_entity_poly.type
_entity_poly.pdbx_seq_one_letter_code
_entity_poly.pdbx_strand_id
1 'polypeptide(L)'
;GDWEVAESRSAKRLKKLPKKESGNYPAISHSSHARLNSYVKLGDLQNLALYLLADGTSPQWVSVKHHANVRKVVVLMVPGLEAGMFNGQIPLSEPEAEPANGDSAEADSSQLAQKDDSAPNDSVPDSSSQPKRLKISPDDYYPVKLVTSRLPETLQPLGELFDHIWPIRTPGEDKNARMHSPLAAFLTAPILKSKEEKKSKGPHFPTAGRNWVNSRTPVTEFLASTEELFDEGYVLHPAQYNGTSSAAAEAARREANKTTAANGWIDTPGIATLDDGAKAAEPDNEKGSVTAGRKVLTMDCEMCITSPKGVSPQSFSLTRISIIDWDGKTVMDEFVMPENPITDYLTPYSGITPAMLEGVTTSLADIQKKLLSILTPQTILVGHSLNSDLNALKITHPYIIDTALLYPHPRGPPLKSSLKWLAQKYLSREIQKGHGSTGHDSVEDAKACLDLVKQKCEKGKAWGTSEASGEPIFKRLGRSIRPKRDKVNPAGDDEPRIGAVVDWGEPARGYGSQAKVAIGCESDEEVVKGVMRTLEGDADETVVPKGGCDFIWARLRELEAHRGWWNRSKLVDTDALRSNSKSATSEASLKSVVADTVKHITEVYQALPPCTAFVVYSGSGDPRELSEMQSLQQKFKQEYRTKKWDELSVQWTDVEEQKLRKACERARKGVGFIAVK
;
A
#
# COMPACT_ATOMS: atom_id res chain seq x y z
N GLY A 1 22.52 -33.72 -64.18
CA GLY A 1 22.24 -32.29 -64.07
C GLY A 1 21.78 -32.07 -62.66
N ASP A 2 22.74 -32.02 -61.75
CA ASP A 2 22.50 -31.93 -60.31
C ASP A 2 22.19 -30.48 -59.97
N TRP A 3 20.97 -30.24 -59.51
CA TRP A 3 20.59 -28.98 -58.90
C TRP A 3 20.95 -29.06 -57.42
N GLU A 4 22.11 -28.50 -57.07
CA GLU A 4 22.42 -28.18 -55.68
C GLU A 4 21.46 -27.08 -55.20
N VAL A 5 20.74 -27.36 -54.11
CA VAL A 5 19.98 -26.35 -53.38
C VAL A 5 20.99 -25.42 -52.71
N ALA A 6 21.07 -24.18 -53.19
CA ALA A 6 21.87 -23.15 -52.56
C ALA A 6 21.38 -22.92 -51.12
N GLU A 7 22.18 -23.33 -50.13
CA GLU A 7 21.95 -22.97 -48.73
C GLU A 7 21.89 -21.45 -48.61
N SER A 8 20.74 -20.95 -48.16
CA SER A 8 20.51 -19.55 -47.87
C SER A 8 21.54 -19.04 -46.84
N ARG A 9 22.56 -18.33 -47.34
CA ARG A 9 23.50 -17.52 -46.56
C ARG A 9 22.75 -16.35 -45.91
N SER A 10 22.03 -16.56 -44.81
CA SER A 10 21.85 -15.52 -43.79
C SER A 10 21.50 -16.08 -42.41
N ALA A 11 22.40 -16.86 -41.81
CA ALA A 11 22.52 -16.82 -40.36
C ALA A 11 23.01 -15.40 -39.98
N LYS A 12 22.08 -14.44 -39.82
CA LYS A 12 22.39 -13.09 -39.33
C LYS A 12 23.02 -13.25 -37.95
N ARG A 13 24.36 -13.22 -37.93
CA ARG A 13 25.23 -13.25 -36.76
C ARG A 13 24.63 -12.37 -35.66
N LEU A 14 24.39 -12.94 -34.47
CA LEU A 14 23.94 -12.19 -33.29
C LEU A 14 24.79 -10.91 -33.15
N LYS A 15 24.15 -9.75 -33.04
CA LYS A 15 24.86 -8.49 -32.83
C LYS A 15 25.71 -8.63 -31.57
N LYS A 16 27.05 -8.52 -31.73
CA LYS A 16 28.00 -8.53 -30.62
C LYS A 16 27.64 -7.44 -29.60
N LEU A 17 27.89 -7.71 -28.32
CA LEU A 17 27.79 -6.70 -27.26
C LEU A 17 28.58 -5.45 -27.66
N PRO A 18 28.01 -4.24 -27.52
CA PRO A 18 28.77 -3.01 -27.74
C PRO A 18 29.93 -2.95 -26.75
N LYS A 19 31.10 -2.50 -27.19
CA LYS A 19 32.23 -2.29 -26.29
C LYS A 19 31.95 -1.08 -25.40
N LYS A 20 32.38 -1.09 -24.14
CA LYS A 20 32.14 0.04 -23.20
C LYS A 20 32.65 1.39 -23.73
N GLU A 21 33.76 1.35 -24.47
CA GLU A 21 34.38 2.52 -25.12
C GLU A 21 33.69 2.96 -26.42
N SER A 22 32.77 2.15 -26.94
CA SER A 22 32.09 2.48 -28.19
C SER A 22 30.96 3.47 -27.96
N GLY A 23 30.81 4.43 -28.86
CA GLY A 23 29.79 5.48 -28.76
C GLY A 23 28.34 4.99 -28.83
N ASN A 24 28.09 3.68 -28.90
CA ASN A 24 26.76 3.07 -28.86
C ASN A 24 26.47 2.25 -27.59
N TYR A 25 27.33 2.32 -26.56
CA TYR A 25 27.06 1.73 -25.25
C TYR A 25 25.90 2.46 -24.56
N PRO A 26 24.96 1.76 -23.90
CA PRO A 26 23.88 2.42 -23.17
C PRO A 26 24.41 3.29 -22.04
N ALA A 27 23.84 4.48 -21.89
CA ALA A 27 24.21 5.40 -20.82
C ALA A 27 22.96 6.15 -20.33
N ILE A 28 22.89 6.33 -19.01
CA ILE A 28 21.85 7.11 -18.35
C ILE A 28 22.56 8.20 -17.56
N SER A 29 22.28 9.47 -17.87
CA SER A 29 22.97 10.60 -17.25
C SER A 29 22.00 11.76 -16.99
N HIS A 30 22.32 12.59 -16.00
CA HIS A 30 21.66 13.88 -15.85
C HIS A 30 21.91 14.75 -17.11
N SER A 31 20.87 15.37 -17.64
CA SER A 31 20.97 16.31 -18.75
C SER A 31 21.03 17.72 -18.20
N SER A 32 22.02 18.52 -18.60
CA SER A 32 22.07 19.96 -18.27
C SER A 32 20.86 20.74 -18.79
N HIS A 33 20.10 20.17 -19.73
CA HIS A 33 18.89 20.76 -20.29
C HIS A 33 17.60 20.26 -19.62
N ALA A 34 17.68 19.29 -18.70
CA ALA A 34 16.51 18.83 -17.95
C ALA A 34 16.09 19.93 -16.97
N ARG A 35 14.93 20.54 -17.23
CA ARG A 35 14.29 21.47 -16.30
C ARG A 35 13.41 20.67 -15.34
N LEU A 36 13.98 20.31 -14.20
CA LEU A 36 13.22 19.71 -13.11
C LEU A 36 12.39 20.81 -12.46
N ASN A 37 11.11 20.56 -12.25
CA ASN A 37 10.20 21.46 -11.51
C ASN A 37 9.73 20.82 -10.20
N SER A 38 10.16 19.59 -9.91
CA SER A 38 9.85 18.83 -8.71
C SER A 38 10.83 17.67 -8.55
N TYR A 39 10.89 17.09 -7.35
CA TYR A 39 11.56 15.81 -7.08
C TYR A 39 11.14 14.71 -8.05
N VAL A 40 12.06 13.80 -8.34
CA VAL A 40 11.79 12.60 -9.13
C VAL A 40 10.84 11.69 -8.34
N LYS A 41 9.68 11.38 -8.90
CA LYS A 41 8.69 10.53 -8.22
C LYS A 41 9.06 9.06 -8.41
N LEU A 42 8.60 8.20 -7.52
CA LEU A 42 8.78 6.75 -7.70
C LEU A 42 8.15 6.22 -9.00
N GLY A 43 7.04 6.82 -9.44
CA GLY A 43 6.44 6.54 -10.75
C GLY A 43 7.32 6.93 -11.93
N ASP A 44 8.20 7.93 -11.77
CA ASP A 44 9.16 8.33 -12.80
C ASP A 44 10.29 7.31 -12.95
N LEU A 45 10.76 6.73 -11.83
CA LEU A 45 11.73 5.62 -11.82
C LEU A 45 11.11 4.33 -12.38
N GLN A 46 9.85 4.03 -12.01
CA GLN A 46 9.09 2.92 -12.59
C GLN A 46 8.98 3.08 -14.12
N ASN A 47 8.60 4.28 -14.59
CA ASN A 47 8.49 4.55 -16.03
C ASN A 47 9.85 4.45 -16.74
N LEU A 48 10.96 4.80 -16.08
CA LEU A 48 12.30 4.54 -16.63
C LEU A 48 12.53 3.04 -16.86
N ALA A 49 12.23 2.18 -15.89
CA ALA A 49 12.36 0.73 -16.06
C ALA A 49 11.47 0.20 -17.21
N LEU A 50 10.22 0.68 -17.28
CA LEU A 50 9.30 0.34 -18.37
C LEU A 50 9.75 0.88 -19.73
N TYR A 51 10.39 2.05 -19.80
CA TYR A 51 10.92 2.61 -21.05
C TYR A 51 12.14 1.82 -21.56
N LEU A 52 12.95 1.29 -20.65
CA LEU A 52 14.13 0.50 -21.01
C LEU A 52 13.77 -0.91 -21.51
N LEU A 53 12.69 -1.52 -21.00
CA LEU A 53 12.36 -2.92 -21.31
C LEU A 53 11.04 -3.11 -22.08
N ALA A 54 10.09 -2.19 -21.99
CA ALA A 54 8.72 -2.38 -22.46
C ALA A 54 8.17 -1.13 -23.16
N ASP A 55 6.95 -0.71 -22.78
CA ASP A 55 6.14 0.31 -23.43
C ASP A 55 6.13 1.64 -22.64
N GLY A 56 7.12 1.87 -21.79
CA GLY A 56 7.26 3.11 -21.03
C GLY A 56 7.55 4.30 -21.95
N THR A 57 7.24 5.51 -21.47
CA THR A 57 7.51 6.74 -22.23
C THR A 57 8.92 7.25 -21.93
N SER A 58 9.57 7.91 -22.90
CA SER A 58 10.92 8.46 -22.67
C SER A 58 10.89 9.46 -21.51
N PRO A 59 11.70 9.25 -20.45
CA PRO A 59 11.73 10.16 -19.32
C PRO A 59 12.29 11.52 -19.74
N GLN A 60 11.74 12.59 -19.16
CA GLN A 60 12.17 13.97 -19.44
C GLN A 60 13.19 14.48 -18.41
N TRP A 61 13.31 13.81 -17.27
CA TRP A 61 14.15 14.18 -16.14
C TRP A 61 15.58 13.62 -16.22
N VAL A 62 15.83 12.67 -17.14
CA VAL A 62 17.13 12.03 -17.36
C VAL A 62 17.38 11.81 -18.85
N SER A 63 18.63 11.91 -19.28
CA SER A 63 19.04 11.59 -20.65
C SER A 63 19.37 10.11 -20.74
N VAL A 64 18.72 9.39 -21.65
CA VAL A 64 18.99 7.97 -21.93
C VAL A 64 19.54 7.82 -23.35
N LYS A 65 20.81 7.46 -23.48
CA LYS A 65 21.48 7.16 -24.75
C LYS A 65 21.47 5.67 -25.02
N HIS A 66 21.22 5.28 -26.28
CA HIS A 66 21.16 3.88 -26.71
C HIS A 66 20.28 2.99 -25.83
N HIS A 67 19.11 3.50 -25.39
CA HIS A 67 18.17 2.78 -24.53
C HIS A 67 17.87 1.36 -25.03
N ALA A 68 17.72 1.20 -26.36
CA ALA A 68 17.48 -0.08 -26.98
C ALA A 68 18.59 -1.10 -26.69
N ASN A 69 19.83 -0.71 -26.38
CA ASN A 69 20.91 -1.65 -26.07
C ASN A 69 20.91 -2.12 -24.62
N VAL A 70 20.07 -1.57 -23.74
CA VAL A 70 19.87 -2.09 -22.38
C VAL A 70 19.20 -3.46 -22.45
N ARG A 71 19.81 -4.44 -21.78
CA ARG A 71 19.35 -5.85 -21.82
C ARG A 71 18.58 -6.25 -20.57
N LYS A 72 19.05 -5.78 -19.41
CA LYS A 72 18.45 -6.06 -18.10
C LYS A 72 18.29 -4.77 -17.30
N VAL A 73 17.34 -4.78 -16.37
CA VAL A 73 17.15 -3.71 -15.38
C VAL A 73 17.08 -4.35 -14.00
N VAL A 74 17.98 -3.94 -13.11
CA VAL A 74 17.97 -4.33 -11.70
C VAL A 74 17.62 -3.12 -10.87
N VAL A 75 16.63 -3.27 -10.01
CA VAL A 75 16.14 -2.23 -9.10
C VAL A 75 16.30 -2.73 -7.66
N LEU A 76 17.04 -2.00 -6.86
CA LEU A 76 17.31 -2.33 -5.45
C LEU A 76 16.73 -1.23 -4.54
N MET A 77 15.72 -1.58 -3.76
CA MET A 77 15.17 -0.71 -2.73
C MET A 77 16.01 -0.83 -1.45
N VAL A 78 16.43 0.29 -0.87
CA VAL A 78 17.29 0.33 0.32
C VAL A 78 16.72 1.33 1.34
N PRO A 79 15.62 0.99 2.03
CA PRO A 79 15.05 1.84 3.05
C PRO A 79 16.05 2.04 4.19
N GLY A 80 16.06 3.24 4.78
CA GLY A 80 17.05 3.63 5.79
C GLY A 80 18.22 4.44 5.23
N LEU A 81 18.48 4.38 3.92
CA LEU A 81 19.50 5.21 3.27
C LEU A 81 19.00 6.65 3.07
N GLU A 82 19.76 7.65 3.53
CA GLU A 82 19.31 9.05 3.53
C GLU A 82 20.35 10.03 3.00
N ALA A 83 19.89 11.14 2.43
CA ALA A 83 20.75 12.26 2.00
C ALA A 83 21.62 12.80 3.16
N GLY A 84 21.09 12.74 4.40
CA GLY A 84 21.78 13.15 5.61
C GLY A 84 23.13 12.43 5.83
N MET A 85 23.24 11.19 5.35
CA MET A 85 24.49 10.41 5.44
C MET A 85 25.57 10.94 4.48
N PHE A 86 25.18 11.56 3.37
CA PHE A 86 26.09 12.07 2.34
C PHE A 86 26.54 13.51 2.60
N ASN A 87 25.64 14.35 3.12
CA ASN A 87 25.96 15.73 3.52
C ASN A 87 26.49 15.82 4.96
N GLY A 88 26.39 14.73 5.72
CA GLY A 88 26.90 14.58 7.08
C GLY A 88 26.02 15.17 8.19
N GLN A 89 24.75 15.47 7.89
CA GLN A 89 23.72 15.71 8.92
C GLN A 89 23.47 14.45 9.78
N ILE A 90 23.72 13.27 9.22
CA ILE A 90 23.72 11.99 9.93
C ILE A 90 25.18 11.54 10.03
N PRO A 91 25.79 11.60 11.23
CA PRO A 91 27.20 11.26 11.41
C PRO A 91 27.44 9.76 11.18
N LEU A 92 28.45 9.44 10.36
CA LEU A 92 28.96 8.09 10.13
C LEU A 92 30.42 7.93 10.61
N SER A 93 30.90 8.89 11.39
CA SER A 93 32.19 8.89 12.09
C SER A 93 31.94 8.77 13.59
N GLU A 94 32.88 8.19 14.34
CA GLU A 94 32.82 8.23 15.81
C GLU A 94 32.91 9.70 16.27
N PRO A 95 32.21 10.09 17.35
CA PRO A 95 32.40 11.42 17.93
C PRO A 95 33.85 11.52 18.40
N GLU A 96 34.61 12.45 17.82
CA GLU A 96 35.88 12.85 18.41
C GLU A 96 35.60 13.32 19.84
N ALA A 97 36.30 12.75 20.82
CA ALA A 97 36.19 13.19 22.20
C ALA A 97 36.52 14.69 22.26
N GLU A 98 35.54 15.51 22.63
CA GLU A 98 35.74 16.93 22.90
C GLU A 98 36.90 17.09 23.90
N PRO A 99 37.94 17.91 23.60
CA PRO A 99 38.88 18.28 24.63
C PRO A 99 38.11 19.12 25.66
N ALA A 100 38.13 18.65 26.91
CA ALA A 100 37.51 19.33 28.03
C ALA A 100 38.06 20.75 28.17
N ASN A 101 37.28 21.74 27.72
CA ASN A 101 37.45 23.13 28.12
C ASN A 101 36.15 23.60 28.76
N GLY A 102 36.17 23.67 30.09
CA GLY A 102 35.21 24.49 30.81
C GLY A 102 35.48 25.96 30.49
N ASP A 103 34.43 26.69 30.12
CA ASP A 103 34.05 27.86 30.90
C ASP A 103 32.65 28.35 30.48
N SER A 104 31.94 28.83 31.48
CA SER A 104 30.63 29.47 31.44
C SER A 104 30.59 30.76 30.63
N ALA A 105 29.51 31.00 29.88
CA ALA A 105 28.77 32.27 29.91
C ALA A 105 27.51 32.24 29.00
N GLU A 106 26.38 32.46 29.67
CA GLU A 106 25.20 33.25 29.30
C GLU A 106 24.85 33.51 27.82
N ALA A 107 23.60 33.17 27.50
CA ALA A 107 22.88 33.66 26.34
C ALA A 107 22.47 35.13 26.52
N ASP A 108 22.71 35.96 25.50
CA ASP A 108 21.79 37.04 25.18
C ASP A 108 21.62 37.20 23.67
N SER A 109 20.35 37.41 23.33
CA SER A 109 19.73 37.69 22.07
C SER A 109 20.12 39.06 21.49
N SER A 110 20.28 39.15 20.16
CA SER A 110 19.54 40.10 19.32
C SER A 110 20.19 40.33 17.94
N GLN A 111 19.30 40.59 16.98
CA GLN A 111 19.45 41.41 15.77
C GLN A 111 19.40 40.70 14.40
N LEU A 112 18.38 41.16 13.68
CA LEU A 112 17.95 40.87 12.32
C LEU A 112 18.70 41.74 11.31
N ALA A 113 18.88 41.15 10.12
CA ALA A 113 18.82 41.75 8.78
C ALA A 113 19.86 42.80 8.34
N GLN A 114 20.57 42.49 7.25
CA GLN A 114 20.54 43.27 5.99
C GLN A 114 21.19 42.50 4.82
N LYS A 115 20.58 42.62 3.63
CA LYS A 115 21.10 42.21 2.32
C LYS A 115 22.09 43.25 1.80
N ASP A 116 23.13 42.84 1.07
CA ASP A 116 23.35 43.33 -0.31
C ASP A 116 24.44 42.57 -1.09
N ASP A 117 24.25 42.54 -2.41
CA ASP A 117 25.07 41.91 -3.45
C ASP A 117 26.39 42.66 -3.72
N SER A 118 27.50 41.93 -3.96
CA SER A 118 28.47 42.15 -5.06
C SER A 118 29.73 41.28 -4.93
N ALA A 119 30.14 40.67 -6.04
CA ALA A 119 31.37 39.87 -6.20
C ALA A 119 32.65 40.73 -6.22
N PRO A 120 33.84 40.15 -6.47
CA PRO A 120 34.50 38.99 -5.85
C PRO A 120 35.79 39.45 -5.15
N ASN A 121 36.23 38.79 -4.07
CA ASN A 121 37.63 38.95 -3.67
C ASN A 121 38.22 37.65 -3.14
N ASP A 122 39.33 37.30 -3.78
CA ASP A 122 40.22 36.22 -3.47
C ASP A 122 40.89 36.42 -2.10
N SER A 123 41.38 35.31 -1.56
CA SER A 123 42.38 35.21 -0.50
C SER A 123 41.96 35.54 0.95
N VAL A 124 41.34 34.55 1.59
CA VAL A 124 41.61 34.25 3.01
C VAL A 124 41.78 32.73 3.15
N PRO A 125 42.90 32.21 3.70
CA PRO A 125 43.03 30.79 3.97
C PRO A 125 42.18 30.47 5.21
N ASP A 126 41.02 29.85 5.00
CA ASP A 126 40.14 29.40 6.08
C ASP A 126 40.77 28.18 6.78
N SER A 127 41.22 28.39 8.01
CA SER A 127 41.80 27.41 8.91
C SER A 127 40.72 26.65 9.69
N SER A 128 39.78 26.03 8.98
CA SER A 128 38.84 25.06 9.56
C SER A 128 39.07 23.69 8.93
N SER A 129 39.67 22.78 9.71
CA SER A 129 39.98 21.40 9.35
C SER A 129 38.74 20.50 9.33
N GLN A 130 37.64 20.94 8.70
CA GLN A 130 36.48 20.10 8.45
C GLN A 130 36.48 19.62 6.98
N PRO A 131 36.26 18.33 6.71
CA PRO A 131 36.20 17.81 5.35
C PRO A 131 35.05 18.49 4.58
N LYS A 132 35.34 18.99 3.36
CA LYS A 132 34.34 19.62 2.48
C LYS A 132 33.29 18.59 2.04
N ARG A 133 32.17 18.49 2.77
CA ARG A 133 31.05 17.56 2.50
C ARG A 133 30.19 17.98 1.29
N LEU A 134 29.37 17.07 0.78
CA LEU A 134 28.40 17.39 -0.28
C LEU A 134 27.33 18.37 0.22
N LYS A 135 27.03 19.38 -0.60
CA LYS A 135 25.91 20.30 -0.34
C LYS A 135 24.65 19.74 -0.99
N ILE A 136 23.82 19.06 -0.20
CA ILE A 136 22.49 18.61 -0.62
C ILE A 136 21.49 19.43 0.19
N SER A 137 20.89 20.45 -0.43
CA SER A 137 19.86 21.26 0.22
C SER A 137 18.55 20.47 0.29
N PRO A 138 17.81 20.52 1.42
CA PRO A 138 16.53 19.84 1.56
C PRO A 138 15.47 20.25 0.54
N ASP A 139 15.62 21.41 -0.09
CA ASP A 139 14.68 22.00 -1.07
C ASP A 139 15.20 21.94 -2.51
N ASP A 140 16.41 21.41 -2.71
CA ASP A 140 16.96 21.19 -4.04
C ASP A 140 16.48 19.84 -4.58
N TYR A 141 15.78 19.90 -5.70
CA TYR A 141 15.25 18.74 -6.41
C TYR A 141 16.13 18.35 -7.60
N TYR A 142 17.23 19.07 -7.85
CA TYR A 142 18.23 18.66 -8.84
C TYR A 142 19.16 17.58 -8.27
N PRO A 143 19.64 16.66 -9.12
CA PRO A 143 20.63 15.66 -8.70
C PRO A 143 21.96 16.33 -8.36
N VAL A 144 22.60 15.86 -7.28
CA VAL A 144 23.91 16.34 -6.84
C VAL A 144 24.98 15.35 -7.31
N LYS A 145 26.04 15.87 -7.93
CA LYS A 145 27.17 15.03 -8.36
C LYS A 145 27.87 14.40 -7.15
N LEU A 146 28.04 13.08 -7.18
CA LEU A 146 28.80 12.36 -6.16
C LEU A 146 30.27 12.55 -6.45
N VAL A 147 30.98 13.20 -5.54
CA VAL A 147 32.43 13.40 -5.61
C VAL A 147 33.05 12.56 -4.50
N THR A 148 33.71 11.46 -4.86
CA THR A 148 34.20 10.44 -3.91
C THR A 148 35.02 11.04 -2.76
N SER A 149 35.90 12.00 -3.04
CA SER A 149 36.74 12.65 -2.02
C SER A 149 35.97 13.50 -0.99
N ARG A 150 34.69 13.77 -1.23
CA ARG A 150 33.79 14.54 -0.35
C ARG A 150 32.80 13.67 0.42
N LEU A 151 32.85 12.35 0.21
CA LEU A 151 32.00 11.38 0.89
C LEU A 151 32.69 10.83 2.14
N PRO A 152 31.93 10.49 3.20
CA PRO A 152 32.43 9.63 4.27
C PRO A 152 33.00 8.33 3.69
N GLU A 153 34.05 7.81 4.32
CA GLU A 153 34.76 6.59 3.88
C GLU A 153 33.81 5.43 3.56
N THR A 154 32.81 5.20 4.41
CA THR A 154 31.80 4.15 4.23
C THR A 154 30.93 4.31 2.99
N LEU A 155 30.77 5.53 2.46
CA LEU A 155 29.95 5.83 1.28
C LEU A 155 30.77 6.03 0.00
N GLN A 156 32.11 6.09 0.09
CA GLN A 156 32.97 6.28 -1.07
C GLN A 156 32.73 5.29 -2.22
N PRO A 157 32.49 3.98 -1.96
CA PRO A 157 32.18 3.04 -3.04
C PRO A 157 30.97 3.49 -3.87
N LEU A 158 29.94 4.09 -3.27
CA LEU A 158 28.79 4.60 -4.03
C LEU A 158 29.17 5.74 -4.98
N GLY A 159 30.16 6.56 -4.63
CA GLY A 159 30.66 7.62 -5.52
C GLY A 159 31.48 7.10 -6.70
N GLU A 160 31.99 5.87 -6.63
CA GLU A 160 32.66 5.19 -7.74
C GLU A 160 31.65 4.51 -8.68
N LEU A 161 30.51 4.07 -8.13
CA LEU A 161 29.47 3.37 -8.88
C LEU A 161 28.50 4.32 -9.58
N PHE A 162 28.20 5.47 -8.98
CA PHE A 162 27.14 6.37 -9.40
C PHE A 162 27.66 7.80 -9.58
N ASP A 163 27.24 8.44 -10.67
CA ASP A 163 27.63 9.82 -10.95
C ASP A 163 26.90 10.83 -10.05
N HIS A 164 25.66 10.54 -9.68
CA HIS A 164 24.77 11.48 -8.99
C HIS A 164 23.90 10.79 -7.94
N ILE A 165 23.59 11.54 -6.88
CA ILE A 165 22.50 11.26 -5.95
C ILE A 165 21.27 12.07 -6.36
N TRP A 166 20.15 11.39 -6.53
CA TRP A 166 18.89 11.95 -6.99
C TRP A 166 17.93 12.15 -5.82
N PRO A 167 17.45 13.38 -5.57
CA PRO A 167 16.34 13.61 -4.66
C PRO A 167 15.07 12.96 -5.23
N ILE A 168 14.49 12.00 -4.50
CA ILE A 168 13.26 11.32 -4.89
C ILE A 168 12.13 11.63 -3.92
N ARG A 169 10.88 11.46 -4.37
CA ARG A 169 9.70 11.68 -3.53
C ARG A 169 8.70 10.54 -3.61
N THR A 170 8.37 10.00 -2.44
CA THR A 170 7.28 9.03 -2.27
C THR A 170 5.92 9.74 -2.39
N PRO A 171 4.92 9.13 -3.07
CA PRO A 171 3.59 9.69 -3.17
C PRO A 171 2.91 9.82 -1.80
N GLY A 172 2.03 10.80 -1.68
CA GLY A 172 1.33 11.09 -0.43
C GLY A 172 0.34 12.23 -0.58
N GLU A 173 -0.39 12.51 0.49
CA GLU A 173 -1.39 13.56 0.59
C GLU A 173 -0.91 14.64 1.54
N ASP A 174 -0.68 15.85 1.01
CA ASP A 174 -0.26 17.00 1.82
C ASP A 174 -1.37 17.43 2.79
N LYS A 175 -2.64 17.37 2.37
CA LYS A 175 -3.81 17.77 3.18
C LYS A 175 -3.98 16.93 4.45
N ASN A 176 -3.76 15.61 4.33
CA ASN A 176 -3.97 14.65 5.40
C ASN A 176 -2.66 14.17 6.02
N ALA A 177 -1.53 14.83 5.68
CA ALA A 177 -0.18 14.47 6.11
C ALA A 177 0.07 12.94 6.06
N ARG A 178 -0.25 12.35 4.89
CA ARG A 178 -0.21 10.90 4.70
C ARG A 178 0.82 10.51 3.65
N MET A 179 1.65 9.54 3.98
CA MET A 179 2.56 8.90 3.02
C MET A 179 1.92 7.62 2.47
N HIS A 180 2.00 7.41 1.15
CA HIS A 180 1.59 6.15 0.52
C HIS A 180 2.78 5.19 0.41
N SER A 181 2.51 3.90 0.20
CA SER A 181 3.54 2.87 0.13
C SER A 181 4.52 3.11 -1.04
N PRO A 182 5.84 3.21 -0.77
CA PRO A 182 6.86 3.27 -1.81
C PRO A 182 6.85 2.03 -2.71
N LEU A 183 6.56 0.85 -2.14
CA LEU A 183 6.45 -0.41 -2.87
C LEU A 183 5.32 -0.36 -3.88
N ALA A 184 4.12 0.03 -3.44
CA ALA A 184 2.97 0.17 -4.33
C ALA A 184 3.25 1.18 -5.45
N ALA A 185 3.91 2.29 -5.12
CA ALA A 185 4.23 3.35 -6.06
C ALA A 185 5.17 2.90 -7.18
N PHE A 186 6.09 1.96 -6.90
CA PHE A 186 7.04 1.44 -7.89
C PHE A 186 6.53 0.17 -8.58
N LEU A 187 5.87 -0.74 -7.88
CA LEU A 187 5.50 -2.06 -8.41
C LEU A 187 4.10 -2.10 -9.05
N THR A 188 3.27 -1.08 -8.87
CA THR A 188 1.95 -0.97 -9.52
C THR A 188 1.99 0.05 -10.65
N ALA A 189 1.94 -0.42 -11.89
CA ALA A 189 1.93 0.41 -13.09
C ALA A 189 0.50 0.89 -13.41
N PRO A 190 0.30 2.15 -13.80
CA PRO A 190 -1.02 2.62 -14.24
C PRO A 190 -1.43 1.90 -15.53
N ILE A 191 -2.69 1.48 -15.63
CA ILE A 191 -3.24 0.87 -16.85
C ILE A 191 -3.23 1.92 -17.97
N LEU A 192 -2.66 1.57 -19.13
CA LEU A 192 -2.66 2.43 -20.30
C LEU A 192 -4.10 2.58 -20.81
N LYS A 193 -4.68 3.77 -20.61
CA LYS A 193 -6.00 4.14 -21.13
C LYS A 193 -5.98 4.31 -22.65
N SER A 194 -7.04 3.89 -23.33
CA SER A 194 -7.23 4.16 -24.76
C SER A 194 -7.43 5.66 -25.01
N LYS A 195 -7.26 6.13 -26.26
CA LYS A 195 -7.48 7.55 -26.62
C LYS A 195 -8.95 8.00 -26.37
N GLU A 196 -9.91 7.08 -26.40
CA GLU A 196 -11.34 7.35 -26.17
C GLU A 196 -11.65 7.59 -24.68
N GLU A 197 -10.96 6.87 -23.78
CA GLU A 197 -11.17 6.96 -22.32
C GLU A 197 -10.69 8.28 -21.69
N LYS A 198 -9.81 9.03 -22.37
CA LYS A 198 -9.24 10.30 -21.85
C LYS A 198 -10.21 11.50 -21.88
N LYS A 199 -11.40 11.39 -22.49
CA LYS A 199 -12.32 12.53 -22.71
C LYS A 199 -13.49 12.67 -21.72
N SER A 200 -13.72 11.71 -20.81
CA SER A 200 -14.89 11.70 -19.90
C SER A 200 -14.59 12.34 -18.54
N LYS A 201 -15.44 13.28 -18.06
CA LYS A 201 -15.41 13.82 -16.68
C LYS A 201 -16.41 13.07 -15.79
N GLY A 202 -15.97 12.53 -14.66
CA GLY A 202 -16.76 11.76 -13.67
C GLY A 202 -16.03 10.49 -13.20
N PRO A 203 -16.53 9.76 -12.17
CA PRO A 203 -16.06 8.40 -11.91
C PRO A 203 -16.24 7.57 -13.17
N HIS A 204 -15.14 7.07 -13.73
CA HIS A 204 -15.22 6.26 -14.95
C HIS A 204 -15.88 4.92 -14.63
N PHE A 205 -16.78 4.51 -15.52
CA PHE A 205 -17.33 3.16 -15.53
C PHE A 205 -16.17 2.16 -15.64
N PRO A 206 -16.17 1.07 -14.86
CA PRO A 206 -15.27 -0.03 -15.10
C PRO A 206 -15.68 -0.67 -16.43
N THR A 207 -14.97 -0.33 -17.51
CA THR A 207 -14.99 -1.13 -18.73
C THR A 207 -14.27 -2.42 -18.41
N ALA A 208 -14.97 -3.53 -18.55
CA ALA A 208 -14.33 -4.83 -18.65
C ALA A 208 -13.26 -4.69 -19.75
N GLY A 209 -11.98 -4.91 -19.42
CA GLY A 209 -10.90 -4.79 -20.41
C GLY A 209 -11.26 -5.60 -21.66
N ARG A 210 -10.72 -5.28 -22.83
CA ARG A 210 -11.15 -5.88 -24.12
C ARG A 210 -11.14 -7.42 -24.15
N ASN A 211 -10.46 -8.05 -23.19
CA ASN A 211 -10.36 -9.51 -23.00
C ASN A 211 -10.92 -9.99 -21.64
N TRP A 212 -11.75 -9.22 -20.95
CA TRP A 212 -12.33 -9.64 -19.68
C TRP A 212 -13.32 -10.78 -19.89
N VAL A 213 -13.07 -11.89 -19.21
CA VAL A 213 -13.95 -13.05 -19.21
C VAL A 213 -14.66 -13.07 -17.87
N ASN A 214 -15.99 -13.00 -17.90
CA ASN A 214 -16.80 -13.16 -16.71
C ASN A 214 -16.55 -14.56 -16.13
N SER A 215 -16.22 -14.62 -14.84
CA SER A 215 -16.08 -15.88 -14.10
C SER A 215 -17.15 -15.92 -13.03
N ARG A 216 -18.26 -16.64 -13.31
CA ARG A 216 -19.37 -16.76 -12.36
C ARG A 216 -18.86 -17.42 -11.08
N THR A 217 -18.92 -16.69 -9.98
CA THR A 217 -18.34 -17.08 -8.68
C THR A 217 -19.47 -17.19 -7.64
N PRO A 218 -19.52 -18.28 -6.85
CA PRO A 218 -20.46 -18.42 -5.74
C PRO A 218 -20.29 -17.33 -4.68
N VAL A 219 -21.38 -16.93 -4.04
CA VAL A 219 -21.42 -15.86 -3.03
C VAL A 219 -20.58 -16.19 -1.78
N THR A 220 -20.45 -17.48 -1.46
CA THR A 220 -19.64 -17.98 -0.33
C THR A 220 -18.16 -17.68 -0.47
N GLU A 221 -17.68 -17.48 -1.70
CA GLU A 221 -16.29 -17.11 -1.99
C GLU A 221 -15.97 -15.64 -1.66
N PHE A 222 -16.98 -14.86 -1.26
CA PHE A 222 -16.87 -13.46 -0.87
C PHE A 222 -17.08 -13.22 0.63
N LEU A 223 -17.19 -14.29 1.43
CA LEU A 223 -17.24 -14.18 2.88
C LEU A 223 -15.97 -13.52 3.39
N ALA A 224 -16.14 -12.50 4.24
CA ALA A 224 -15.02 -11.86 4.91
C ALA A 224 -14.33 -12.87 5.83
N SER A 225 -13.00 -12.85 5.83
CA SER A 225 -12.22 -13.71 6.73
C SER A 225 -12.34 -13.22 8.19
N THR A 226 -12.04 -14.09 9.16
CA THR A 226 -12.01 -13.70 10.57
C THR A 226 -11.05 -12.52 10.81
N GLU A 227 -9.92 -12.49 10.10
CA GLU A 227 -8.93 -11.43 10.16
C GLU A 227 -9.47 -10.12 9.58
N GLU A 228 -10.17 -10.17 8.43
CA GLU A 228 -10.79 -8.99 7.83
C GLU A 228 -11.87 -8.40 8.74
N LEU A 229 -12.72 -9.25 9.33
CA LEU A 229 -13.73 -8.81 10.29
C LEU A 229 -13.11 -8.20 11.55
N PHE A 230 -12.04 -8.80 12.07
CA PHE A 230 -11.30 -8.25 13.20
C PHE A 230 -10.69 -6.88 12.87
N ASP A 231 -10.02 -6.76 11.73
CA ASP A 231 -9.37 -5.53 11.26
C ASP A 231 -10.38 -4.39 11.04
N GLU A 232 -11.60 -4.73 10.61
CA GLU A 232 -12.69 -3.78 10.39
C GLU A 232 -13.50 -3.45 11.65
N GLY A 233 -13.07 -3.98 12.81
CA GLY A 233 -13.68 -3.66 14.11
C GLY A 233 -15.04 -4.32 14.33
N TYR A 234 -15.30 -5.47 13.72
CA TYR A 234 -16.43 -6.31 14.08
C TYR A 234 -16.20 -6.99 15.44
N VAL A 235 -17.28 -7.12 16.21
CA VAL A 235 -17.30 -8.03 17.36
C VAL A 235 -17.41 -9.45 16.81
N LEU A 236 -16.39 -10.27 17.08
CA LEU A 236 -16.33 -11.62 16.53
C LEU A 236 -17.39 -12.53 17.17
N HIS A 237 -18.03 -13.34 16.33
CA HIS A 237 -18.92 -14.41 16.77
C HIS A 237 -18.09 -15.56 17.38
N PRO A 238 -18.55 -16.25 18.44
CA PRO A 238 -17.81 -17.35 19.07
C PRO A 238 -17.30 -18.43 18.10
N ALA A 239 -18.08 -18.74 17.07
CA ALA A 239 -17.70 -19.68 16.00
C ALA A 239 -16.38 -19.34 15.28
N GLN A 240 -15.90 -18.09 15.36
CA GLN A 240 -14.67 -17.64 14.70
C GLN A 240 -13.41 -17.87 15.54
N TYR A 241 -13.54 -18.02 16.86
CA TYR A 241 -12.39 -18.13 17.77
C TYR A 241 -12.47 -19.33 18.73
N ASN A 242 -13.64 -19.94 18.91
CA ASN A 242 -13.79 -21.12 19.75
C ASN A 242 -12.89 -22.26 19.25
N GLY A 243 -12.18 -22.91 20.18
CA GLY A 243 -11.23 -23.98 19.86
C GLY A 243 -9.88 -23.51 19.34
N THR A 244 -9.65 -22.19 19.20
CA THR A 244 -8.34 -21.62 18.85
C THR A 244 -7.57 -21.19 20.10
N SER A 245 -6.26 -20.97 19.97
CA SER A 245 -5.43 -20.39 21.03
C SER A 245 -5.85 -18.96 21.42
N SER A 246 -6.60 -18.26 20.56
CA SER A 246 -7.08 -16.90 20.79
C SER A 246 -8.37 -16.81 21.61
N ALA A 247 -9.03 -17.94 21.88
CA ALA A 247 -10.38 -17.96 22.47
C ALA A 247 -10.50 -17.21 23.81
N ALA A 248 -9.53 -17.43 24.71
CA ALA A 248 -9.51 -16.78 26.02
C ALA A 248 -9.30 -15.25 25.91
N ALA A 249 -8.41 -14.83 25.01
CA ALA A 249 -8.14 -13.41 24.78
C ALA A 249 -9.36 -12.69 24.19
N GLU A 250 -10.06 -13.33 23.26
CA GLU A 250 -11.25 -12.75 22.63
C GLU A 250 -12.44 -12.67 23.61
N ALA A 251 -12.64 -13.71 24.42
CA ALA A 251 -13.64 -13.68 25.49
C ALA A 251 -13.38 -12.53 26.49
N ALA A 252 -12.12 -12.35 26.92
CA ALA A 252 -11.73 -11.25 27.79
C ALA A 252 -11.93 -9.88 27.13
N ARG A 253 -11.67 -9.77 25.81
CA ARG A 253 -11.92 -8.55 25.02
C ARG A 253 -13.41 -8.22 24.98
N ARG A 254 -14.27 -9.22 24.75
CA ARG A 254 -15.72 -9.01 24.73
C ARG A 254 -16.24 -8.50 26.07
N GLU A 255 -15.76 -9.05 27.17
CA GLU A 255 -16.11 -8.61 28.53
C GLU A 255 -15.65 -7.16 28.78
N ALA A 256 -14.39 -6.85 28.49
CA ALA A 256 -13.83 -5.50 28.66
C ALA A 256 -14.59 -4.44 27.84
N ASN A 257 -15.03 -4.80 26.63
CA ASN A 257 -15.77 -3.91 25.74
C ASN A 257 -17.30 -3.93 25.98
N LYS A 258 -17.80 -4.70 26.96
CA LYS A 258 -19.23 -4.86 27.25
C LYS A 258 -20.04 -5.34 26.04
N THR A 259 -19.47 -6.31 25.32
CA THR A 259 -20.06 -6.91 24.09
C THR A 259 -20.50 -8.36 24.31
N THR A 260 -20.86 -8.70 25.55
CA THR A 260 -21.33 -10.02 25.98
C THR A 260 -22.83 -10.04 26.17
N ALA A 261 -23.41 -11.24 26.31
CA ALA A 261 -24.84 -11.42 26.57
C ALA A 261 -25.35 -10.66 27.80
N ALA A 262 -24.50 -10.49 28.83
CA ALA A 262 -24.82 -9.70 30.02
C ALA A 262 -25.09 -8.22 29.71
N ASN A 263 -24.64 -7.72 28.56
CA ASN A 263 -24.84 -6.33 28.11
C ASN A 263 -25.89 -6.21 26.98
N GLY A 264 -26.70 -7.26 26.78
CA GLY A 264 -27.77 -7.30 25.78
C GLY A 264 -27.29 -7.64 24.38
N TRP A 265 -26.09 -8.24 24.25
CA TRP A 265 -25.63 -8.78 22.98
C TRP A 265 -26.18 -10.18 22.71
N ILE A 266 -26.48 -10.47 21.45
CA ILE A 266 -26.93 -11.80 21.02
C ILE A 266 -25.96 -12.37 19.97
N ASP A 267 -25.62 -13.64 20.11
CA ASP A 267 -24.85 -14.38 19.11
C ASP A 267 -25.85 -15.19 18.26
N THR A 268 -25.68 -15.19 16.93
CA THR A 268 -26.59 -15.93 16.03
C THR A 268 -26.62 -17.42 16.42
N PRO A 269 -27.79 -18.00 16.74
CA PRO A 269 -27.85 -19.33 17.31
C PRO A 269 -27.55 -20.43 16.27
N GLY A 270 -27.11 -21.59 16.75
CA GLY A 270 -26.90 -22.78 15.93
C GLY A 270 -25.61 -22.80 15.12
N ILE A 271 -24.66 -21.90 15.40
CA ILE A 271 -23.35 -21.84 14.73
C ILE A 271 -22.25 -22.06 15.76
N ALA A 272 -21.79 -23.31 15.92
CA ALA A 272 -20.70 -23.62 16.83
C ALA A 272 -19.32 -23.41 16.17
N THR A 273 -19.25 -23.66 14.86
CA THR A 273 -18.06 -23.56 14.02
C THR A 273 -18.41 -22.90 12.68
N LEU A 274 -17.42 -22.33 12.00
CA LEU A 274 -17.64 -21.74 10.67
C LEU A 274 -18.15 -22.75 9.63
N ASP A 275 -17.88 -24.04 9.81
CA ASP A 275 -18.35 -25.11 8.91
C ASP A 275 -19.85 -25.36 9.00
N ASP A 276 -20.51 -24.97 10.10
CA ASP A 276 -21.93 -25.27 10.30
C ASP A 276 -22.83 -24.60 9.28
N GLY A 277 -22.36 -23.48 8.70
CA GLY A 277 -23.02 -22.85 7.58
C GLY A 277 -22.98 -23.70 6.31
N ALA A 278 -21.82 -24.26 5.95
CA ALA A 278 -21.73 -25.14 4.80
C ALA A 278 -22.57 -26.41 4.99
N LYS A 279 -22.57 -26.98 6.21
CA LYS A 279 -23.39 -28.16 6.57
C LYS A 279 -24.88 -27.88 6.51
N ALA A 280 -25.28 -26.67 6.88
CA ALA A 280 -26.68 -26.30 6.88
C ALA A 280 -27.20 -25.98 5.47
N ALA A 281 -26.36 -25.73 4.46
CA ALA A 281 -26.80 -25.37 3.12
C ALA A 281 -27.73 -26.43 2.49
N GLU A 282 -28.78 -25.99 1.80
CA GLU A 282 -29.78 -26.89 1.23
C GLU A 282 -29.17 -27.81 0.15
N PRO A 283 -29.24 -29.15 0.30
CA PRO A 283 -28.62 -30.11 -0.62
C PRO A 283 -29.30 -30.19 -1.99
N ASP A 284 -30.57 -29.75 -2.10
CA ASP A 284 -31.37 -29.79 -3.33
C ASP A 284 -31.19 -28.56 -4.24
N ASN A 285 -30.28 -27.64 -3.90
CA ASN A 285 -29.99 -26.50 -4.76
C ASN A 285 -29.02 -26.89 -5.90
N GLU A 286 -29.38 -26.56 -7.14
CA GLU A 286 -28.68 -26.97 -8.36
C GLU A 286 -27.16 -26.76 -8.25
N LYS A 287 -26.36 -27.80 -8.57
CA LYS A 287 -24.90 -27.67 -8.71
C LYS A 287 -24.57 -26.50 -9.64
N GLY A 288 -24.04 -25.40 -9.08
CA GLY A 288 -23.74 -24.17 -9.82
C GLY A 288 -24.61 -22.95 -9.48
N SER A 289 -25.49 -23.04 -8.49
CA SER A 289 -26.21 -21.87 -7.95
C SER A 289 -25.25 -20.82 -7.38
N VAL A 290 -25.48 -19.54 -7.68
CA VAL A 290 -24.68 -18.41 -7.16
C VAL A 290 -24.76 -18.31 -5.65
N THR A 291 -25.89 -18.67 -5.05
CA THR A 291 -26.05 -18.60 -3.59
C THR A 291 -25.47 -19.82 -2.89
N ALA A 292 -25.07 -20.87 -3.61
CA ALA A 292 -24.51 -22.10 -3.06
C ALA A 292 -25.37 -22.72 -1.93
N GLY A 293 -26.70 -22.69 -2.08
CA GLY A 293 -27.61 -23.23 -1.05
C GLY A 293 -27.73 -22.37 0.22
N ARG A 294 -27.16 -21.16 0.23
CA ARG A 294 -27.20 -20.22 1.35
C ARG A 294 -28.39 -19.27 1.25
N LYS A 295 -28.89 -18.82 2.40
CA LYS A 295 -29.89 -17.75 2.50
C LYS A 295 -29.18 -16.39 2.58
N VAL A 296 -29.17 -15.63 1.50
CA VAL A 296 -28.53 -14.30 1.49
C VAL A 296 -29.55 -13.24 1.92
N LEU A 297 -29.25 -12.52 2.99
CA LEU A 297 -30.03 -11.38 3.48
C LEU A 297 -29.14 -10.13 3.44
N THR A 298 -29.62 -9.08 2.79
CA THR A 298 -28.91 -7.80 2.72
C THR A 298 -29.60 -6.80 3.63
N MET A 299 -28.83 -6.04 4.39
CA MET A 299 -29.37 -5.15 5.39
C MET A 299 -28.61 -3.83 5.50
N ASP A 300 -29.32 -2.85 6.04
CA ASP A 300 -28.80 -1.52 6.39
C ASP A 300 -29.67 -0.95 7.53
N CYS A 301 -29.04 -0.16 8.41
CA CYS A 301 -29.70 0.46 9.55
C CYS A 301 -29.54 1.98 9.54
N GLU A 302 -30.57 2.65 10.05
CA GLU A 302 -30.48 4.07 10.37
C GLU A 302 -30.34 4.26 11.87
N MET A 303 -29.39 5.11 12.28
CA MET A 303 -29.07 5.37 13.68
C MET A 303 -29.25 6.85 14.04
N CYS A 304 -29.49 7.09 15.33
CA CYS A 304 -29.48 8.41 15.94
C CYS A 304 -28.45 8.48 17.07
N ILE A 305 -28.18 9.68 17.57
CA ILE A 305 -27.35 9.89 18.76
C ILE A 305 -28.26 9.95 20.00
N THR A 306 -27.91 9.20 21.03
CA THR A 306 -28.61 9.20 22.33
C THR A 306 -27.73 9.65 23.50
N SER A 307 -26.42 9.82 23.28
CA SER A 307 -25.55 10.44 24.28
C SER A 307 -25.88 11.93 24.43
N PRO A 308 -25.75 12.52 25.63
CA PRO A 308 -25.95 13.95 25.83
C PRO A 308 -25.08 14.81 24.89
N LYS A 309 -25.59 15.97 24.48
CA LYS A 309 -24.84 16.89 23.60
C LYS A 309 -23.49 17.26 24.24
N GLY A 310 -22.42 17.18 23.46
CA GLY A 310 -21.05 17.45 23.92
C GLY A 310 -20.38 16.29 24.67
N VAL A 311 -21.08 15.18 24.93
CA VAL A 311 -20.47 13.95 25.45
C VAL A 311 -19.85 13.18 24.29
N SER A 312 -18.62 12.72 24.50
CA SER A 312 -17.95 11.81 23.58
C SER A 312 -17.48 10.56 24.37
N PRO A 313 -17.44 9.37 23.74
CA PRO A 313 -17.88 9.09 22.38
C PRO A 313 -19.39 9.23 22.27
N GLN A 314 -19.86 9.54 21.06
CA GLN A 314 -21.29 9.56 20.79
C GLN A 314 -21.83 8.14 20.86
N SER A 315 -22.96 7.96 21.52
CA SER A 315 -23.69 6.70 21.55
C SER A 315 -24.68 6.67 20.39
N PHE A 316 -24.44 5.82 19.40
CA PHE A 316 -25.35 5.59 18.30
C PHE A 316 -26.35 4.49 18.67
N SER A 317 -27.63 4.77 18.51
CA SER A 317 -28.72 3.83 18.77
C SER A 317 -29.54 3.61 17.50
N LEU A 318 -30.03 2.38 17.33
CA LEU A 318 -30.85 1.98 16.20
C LEU A 318 -32.20 2.73 16.18
N THR A 319 -32.58 3.23 15.00
CA THR A 319 -33.88 3.90 14.76
C THR A 319 -34.67 3.33 13.60
N ARG A 320 -34.03 2.66 12.63
CA ARG A 320 -34.71 1.88 11.59
C ARG A 320 -33.80 0.74 11.15
N ILE A 321 -34.39 -0.40 10.82
CA ILE A 321 -33.69 -1.53 10.22
C ILE A 321 -34.42 -1.97 8.96
N SER A 322 -33.68 -2.17 7.87
CA SER A 322 -34.18 -2.72 6.62
C SER A 322 -33.42 -4.00 6.27
N ILE A 323 -34.15 -5.07 5.93
CA ILE A 323 -33.61 -6.32 5.42
C ILE A 323 -34.36 -6.74 4.17
N ILE A 324 -33.60 -7.08 3.13
CA ILE A 324 -34.11 -7.64 1.88
C ILE A 324 -33.50 -9.03 1.63
N ASP A 325 -34.22 -9.88 0.90
CA ASP A 325 -33.72 -11.17 0.44
C ASP A 325 -32.90 -11.06 -0.86
N TRP A 326 -32.40 -12.20 -1.34
CA TRP A 326 -31.64 -12.28 -2.59
C TRP A 326 -32.42 -11.77 -3.81
N ASP A 327 -33.74 -11.86 -3.82
CA ASP A 327 -34.57 -11.37 -4.93
C ASP A 327 -34.87 -9.86 -4.82
N GLY A 328 -34.39 -9.23 -3.75
CA GLY A 328 -34.57 -7.80 -3.48
C GLY A 328 -35.93 -7.47 -2.85
N LYS A 329 -36.65 -8.48 -2.36
CA LYS A 329 -37.91 -8.31 -1.65
C LYS A 329 -37.63 -7.96 -0.19
N THR A 330 -38.33 -6.96 0.33
CA THR A 330 -38.25 -6.57 1.74
C THR A 330 -38.78 -7.67 2.64
N VAL A 331 -37.92 -8.15 3.53
CA VAL A 331 -38.22 -9.15 4.58
C VAL A 331 -38.56 -8.47 5.89
N MET A 332 -37.91 -7.33 6.19
CA MET A 332 -38.18 -6.51 7.37
C MET A 332 -37.86 -5.05 7.03
N ASP A 333 -38.71 -4.12 7.46
CA ASP A 333 -38.47 -2.67 7.42
C ASP A 333 -39.24 -2.06 8.58
N GLU A 334 -38.53 -1.76 9.68
CA GLU A 334 -39.14 -1.39 10.94
C GLU A 334 -38.43 -0.21 11.60
N PHE A 335 -39.22 0.73 12.12
CA PHE A 335 -38.74 1.77 13.03
C PHE A 335 -38.55 1.20 14.44
N VAL A 336 -37.57 1.74 15.14
CA VAL A 336 -37.16 1.33 16.48
C VAL A 336 -37.07 2.56 17.36
N MET A 337 -37.63 2.47 18.56
CA MET A 337 -37.49 3.51 19.56
C MET A 337 -36.30 3.18 20.48
N PRO A 338 -35.24 4.00 20.49
CA PRO A 338 -34.12 3.82 21.42
C PRO A 338 -34.58 3.93 22.88
N GLU A 339 -33.95 3.16 23.76
CA GLU A 339 -34.21 3.20 25.21
C GLU A 339 -33.81 4.56 25.81
N ASN A 340 -32.71 5.14 25.33
CA ASN A 340 -32.22 6.43 25.78
C ASN A 340 -32.82 7.57 24.94
N PRO A 341 -33.08 8.75 25.53
CA PRO A 341 -33.59 9.90 24.78
C PRO A 341 -32.69 10.28 23.59
N ILE A 342 -33.31 10.52 22.44
CA ILE A 342 -32.61 10.96 21.22
C ILE A 342 -32.19 12.42 21.38
N THR A 343 -30.90 12.69 21.21
CA THR A 343 -30.32 14.04 21.29
C THR A 343 -30.04 14.64 19.92
N ASP A 344 -29.83 13.79 18.91
CA ASP A 344 -29.72 14.15 17.49
C ASP A 344 -30.22 12.98 16.63
N TYR A 345 -31.19 13.26 15.76
CA TYR A 345 -31.78 12.27 14.86
C TYR A 345 -30.87 11.91 13.68
N LEU A 346 -29.82 12.71 13.44
CA LEU A 346 -28.96 12.60 12.27
C LEU A 346 -29.72 12.68 10.94
N THR A 347 -30.88 13.35 10.88
CA THR A 347 -31.78 13.40 9.72
C THR A 347 -31.08 13.62 8.36
N PRO A 348 -30.04 14.49 8.23
CA PRO A 348 -29.33 14.64 6.96
C PRO A 348 -28.62 13.38 6.46
N TYR A 349 -28.31 12.45 7.36
CA TYR A 349 -27.68 11.17 7.09
C TYR A 349 -28.69 10.04 7.19
N SER A 350 -29.49 9.99 8.26
CA SER A 350 -30.38 8.87 8.56
C SER A 350 -31.74 8.92 7.87
N GLY A 351 -32.18 10.10 7.42
CA GLY A 351 -33.55 10.34 6.98
C GLY A 351 -34.60 10.32 8.11
N ILE A 352 -34.21 9.95 9.33
CA ILE A 352 -35.13 9.79 10.46
C ILE A 352 -35.55 11.16 10.98
N THR A 353 -36.85 11.32 11.20
CA THR A 353 -37.45 12.53 11.78
C THR A 353 -38.22 12.18 13.06
N PRO A 354 -38.42 13.14 13.98
CA PRO A 354 -39.24 12.93 15.17
C PRO A 354 -40.64 12.40 14.85
N ALA A 355 -41.25 12.89 13.77
CA ALA A 355 -42.59 12.47 13.34
C ALA A 355 -42.64 11.00 12.89
N MET A 356 -41.55 10.45 12.33
CA MET A 356 -41.48 9.03 11.97
C MET A 356 -41.42 8.10 13.19
N LEU A 357 -40.87 8.57 14.31
CA LEU A 357 -40.78 7.81 15.55
C LEU A 357 -41.96 8.05 16.50
N GLU A 358 -42.89 8.95 16.14
CA GLU A 358 -44.07 9.22 16.95
C GLU A 358 -44.96 7.96 17.04
N GLY A 359 -45.21 7.50 18.27
CA GLY A 359 -46.00 6.29 18.53
C GLY A 359 -45.28 4.96 18.28
N VAL A 360 -44.00 4.97 17.87
CA VAL A 360 -43.21 3.74 17.72
C VAL A 360 -42.88 3.17 19.11
N THR A 361 -43.32 1.94 19.36
CA THR A 361 -43.05 1.21 20.61
C THR A 361 -42.08 0.04 20.44
N THR A 362 -41.71 -0.29 19.20
CA THR A 362 -40.79 -1.39 18.90
C THR A 362 -39.42 -1.10 19.50
N SER A 363 -38.96 -1.98 20.38
CA SER A 363 -37.66 -1.86 21.05
C SER A 363 -36.55 -2.61 20.31
N LEU A 364 -35.29 -2.37 20.69
CA LEU A 364 -34.16 -3.17 20.20
C LEU A 364 -34.35 -4.67 20.51
N ALA A 365 -34.89 -5.02 21.68
CA ALA A 365 -35.13 -6.40 22.06
C ALA A 365 -36.18 -7.08 21.16
N ASP A 366 -37.21 -6.34 20.73
CA ASP A 366 -38.20 -6.84 19.77
C ASP A 366 -37.57 -7.15 18.42
N ILE A 367 -36.70 -6.24 17.93
CA ILE A 367 -35.95 -6.45 16.69
C ILE A 367 -34.99 -7.64 16.82
N GLN A 368 -34.24 -7.75 17.91
CA GLN A 368 -33.36 -8.89 18.17
C GLN A 368 -34.14 -10.22 18.15
N LYS A 369 -35.32 -10.26 18.78
CA LYS A 369 -36.20 -11.44 18.74
C LYS A 369 -36.65 -11.79 17.33
N LYS A 370 -37.02 -10.80 16.51
CA LYS A 370 -37.36 -11.00 15.09
C LYS A 370 -36.16 -11.49 14.28
N LEU A 371 -34.98 -10.92 14.50
CA LEU A 371 -33.73 -11.33 13.88
C LEU A 371 -33.41 -12.80 14.16
N LEU A 372 -33.55 -13.25 15.41
CA LEU A 372 -33.34 -14.65 15.79
C LEU A 372 -34.29 -15.64 15.09
N SER A 373 -35.42 -15.17 14.56
CA SER A 373 -36.33 -16.01 13.76
C SER A 373 -35.97 -16.10 12.27
N ILE A 374 -35.18 -15.16 11.75
CA ILE A 374 -34.81 -15.10 10.33
C ILE A 374 -33.35 -15.45 10.05
N LEU A 375 -32.47 -15.24 11.04
CA LEU A 375 -31.05 -15.55 11.00
C LEU A 375 -30.84 -17.00 11.43
N THR A 376 -30.30 -17.79 10.53
CA THR A 376 -30.06 -19.22 10.70
C THR A 376 -28.60 -19.53 10.40
N PRO A 377 -28.10 -20.73 10.69
CA PRO A 377 -26.76 -21.14 10.24
C PRO A 377 -26.58 -21.05 8.72
N GLN A 378 -27.67 -21.14 7.93
CA GLN A 378 -27.67 -20.95 6.48
C GLN A 378 -27.50 -19.50 6.02
N THR A 379 -27.68 -18.52 6.91
CA THR A 379 -27.77 -17.12 6.53
C THR A 379 -26.40 -16.52 6.24
N ILE A 380 -26.31 -15.70 5.19
CA ILE A 380 -25.19 -14.77 4.94
C ILE A 380 -25.76 -13.36 5.02
N LEU A 381 -25.12 -12.52 5.84
CA LEU A 381 -25.44 -11.09 5.92
C LEU A 381 -24.60 -10.29 4.93
N VAL A 382 -25.26 -9.42 4.17
CA VAL A 382 -24.63 -8.50 3.22
C VAL A 382 -24.91 -7.06 3.65
N GLY A 383 -23.93 -6.17 3.54
CA GLY A 383 -24.11 -4.75 3.83
C GLY A 383 -22.92 -3.90 3.39
N HIS A 384 -22.85 -2.66 3.88
CA HIS A 384 -21.74 -1.74 3.62
C HIS A 384 -21.19 -1.14 4.92
N SER A 385 -19.98 -1.51 5.34
CA SER A 385 -19.45 -1.20 6.67
C SER A 385 -20.38 -1.68 7.79
N LEU A 386 -20.84 -2.92 7.66
CA LEU A 386 -21.91 -3.51 8.47
C LEU A 386 -21.56 -3.63 9.96
N ASN A 387 -20.29 -3.41 10.33
CA ASN A 387 -19.86 -3.40 11.73
C ASN A 387 -20.61 -2.36 12.56
N SER A 388 -20.97 -1.21 11.98
CA SER A 388 -21.72 -0.17 12.69
C SER A 388 -23.15 -0.61 12.98
N ASP A 389 -23.79 -1.25 12.00
CA ASP A 389 -25.15 -1.79 12.10
C ASP A 389 -25.24 -2.91 13.14
N LEU A 390 -24.31 -3.87 13.08
CA LEU A 390 -24.29 -5.00 14.02
C LEU A 390 -23.99 -4.54 15.47
N ASN A 391 -23.18 -3.48 15.63
CA ASN A 391 -22.97 -2.84 16.94
C ASN A 391 -24.25 -2.18 17.47
N ALA A 392 -24.98 -1.43 16.63
CA ALA A 392 -26.25 -0.82 17.02
C ALA A 392 -27.33 -1.86 17.35
N LEU A 393 -27.31 -2.99 16.65
CA LEU A 393 -28.19 -4.15 16.91
C LEU A 393 -27.74 -5.03 18.08
N LYS A 394 -26.52 -4.84 18.55
CA LYS A 394 -25.84 -5.72 19.51
C LYS A 394 -25.95 -7.20 19.13
N ILE A 395 -25.64 -7.53 17.88
CA ILE A 395 -25.67 -8.90 17.38
C ILE A 395 -24.31 -9.30 16.78
N THR A 396 -23.89 -10.55 16.97
CA THR A 396 -22.76 -11.13 16.25
C THR A 396 -23.25 -12.17 15.24
N HIS A 397 -22.64 -12.16 14.05
CA HIS A 397 -22.92 -13.11 12.98
C HIS A 397 -21.62 -13.42 12.23
N PRO A 398 -21.28 -14.70 11.96
CA PRO A 398 -19.98 -15.04 11.40
C PRO A 398 -19.90 -14.96 9.87
N TYR A 399 -21.04 -15.01 9.17
CA TYR A 399 -21.06 -15.08 7.71
C TYR A 399 -21.41 -13.72 7.09
N ILE A 400 -20.41 -12.87 6.93
CA ILE A 400 -20.58 -11.48 6.50
C ILE A 400 -19.93 -11.26 5.14
N ILE A 401 -20.65 -10.55 4.25
CA ILE A 401 -20.10 -9.96 3.04
C ILE A 401 -20.26 -8.45 3.15
N ASP A 402 -19.16 -7.76 3.37
CA ASP A 402 -19.12 -6.31 3.45
C ASP A 402 -18.68 -5.73 2.10
N THR A 403 -19.55 -4.95 1.45
CA THR A 403 -19.25 -4.33 0.16
C THR A 403 -18.10 -3.33 0.22
N ALA A 404 -17.80 -2.75 1.39
CA ALA A 404 -16.65 -1.88 1.58
C ALA A 404 -15.31 -2.65 1.54
N LEU A 405 -15.32 -3.91 1.99
CA LEU A 405 -14.19 -4.84 1.85
C LEU A 405 -14.12 -5.40 0.43
N LEU A 406 -15.29 -5.81 -0.09
CA LEU A 406 -15.42 -6.44 -1.40
C LEU A 406 -14.93 -5.53 -2.52
N TYR A 407 -15.12 -4.21 -2.40
CA TYR A 407 -14.66 -3.21 -3.36
C TYR A 407 -13.63 -2.28 -2.71
N PRO A 408 -12.36 -2.71 -2.62
CA PRO A 408 -11.34 -1.98 -1.89
C PRO A 408 -11.14 -0.59 -2.48
N HIS A 409 -10.91 0.38 -1.61
CA HIS A 409 -10.68 1.75 -2.05
C HIS A 409 -9.44 1.80 -2.98
N PRO A 410 -9.49 2.51 -4.13
CA PRO A 410 -8.38 2.54 -5.09
C PRO A 410 -7.04 3.05 -4.50
N ARG A 411 -7.11 3.76 -3.37
CA ARG A 411 -5.95 4.30 -2.63
C ARG A 411 -5.47 3.39 -1.49
N GLY A 412 -6.07 2.21 -1.35
CA GLY A 412 -5.78 1.23 -0.31
C GLY A 412 -6.30 1.59 1.09
N PRO A 413 -6.23 0.63 2.03
CA PRO A 413 -6.61 0.81 3.43
C PRO A 413 -5.86 1.98 4.10
N PRO A 414 -6.43 2.63 5.13
CA PRO A 414 -7.72 2.34 5.77
C PRO A 414 -8.90 3.07 5.09
N LEU A 415 -8.73 3.61 3.87
CA LEU A 415 -9.82 4.28 3.19
C LEU A 415 -10.84 3.25 2.70
N LYS A 416 -12.13 3.58 2.83
CA LYS A 416 -13.25 2.83 2.28
C LYS A 416 -13.93 3.67 1.21
N SER A 417 -14.40 3.02 0.14
CA SER A 417 -15.23 3.69 -0.86
C SER A 417 -16.64 3.82 -0.28
N SER A 418 -17.25 5.00 -0.32
CA SER A 418 -18.65 5.16 0.09
C SER A 418 -19.58 4.32 -0.81
N LEU A 419 -20.66 3.78 -0.26
CA LEU A 419 -21.69 3.07 -1.02
C LEU A 419 -22.20 3.89 -2.22
N LYS A 420 -22.45 5.19 -2.03
CA LYS A 420 -22.84 6.11 -3.12
C LYS A 420 -21.88 6.07 -4.30
N TRP A 421 -20.58 6.17 -4.03
CA TRP A 421 -19.55 6.09 -5.06
C TRP A 421 -19.49 4.71 -5.72
N LEU A 422 -19.65 3.62 -4.94
CA LEU A 422 -19.67 2.25 -5.47
C LEU A 422 -20.88 2.04 -6.39
N ALA A 423 -22.08 2.42 -5.96
CA ALA A 423 -23.30 2.32 -6.75
C ALA A 423 -23.19 3.14 -8.04
N GLN A 424 -22.67 4.37 -7.95
CA GLN A 424 -22.46 5.20 -9.13
C GLN A 424 -21.44 4.58 -10.09
N LYS A 425 -20.32 4.07 -9.57
CA LYS A 425 -19.23 3.53 -10.38
C LYS A 425 -19.58 2.19 -11.03
N TYR A 426 -20.10 1.24 -10.26
CA TYR A 426 -20.26 -0.15 -10.67
C TYR A 426 -21.68 -0.46 -11.17
N LEU A 427 -22.70 0.19 -10.64
CA LEU A 427 -24.11 -0.04 -11.02
C LEU A 427 -24.68 1.03 -11.94
N SER A 428 -23.95 2.13 -12.18
CA SER A 428 -24.46 3.31 -12.89
C SER A 428 -25.74 3.88 -12.24
N ARG A 429 -25.89 3.70 -10.92
CA ARG A 429 -27.05 4.15 -10.16
C ARG A 429 -26.64 5.26 -9.19
N GLU A 430 -27.38 6.35 -9.21
CA GLU A 430 -27.28 7.39 -8.19
C GLU A 430 -28.27 7.08 -7.05
N ILE A 431 -27.73 6.92 -5.85
CA ILE A 431 -28.45 6.71 -4.59
C ILE A 431 -28.20 7.90 -3.64
N GLN A 432 -28.97 8.02 -2.56
CA GLN A 432 -28.83 9.08 -1.56
C GLN A 432 -28.87 10.48 -2.21
N LYS A 433 -29.94 10.72 -2.98
CA LYS A 433 -30.17 12.01 -3.67
C LYS A 433 -30.51 13.12 -2.65
N GLY A 434 -30.28 14.37 -3.03
CA GLY A 434 -30.61 15.54 -2.19
C GLY A 434 -29.49 16.07 -1.30
N HIS A 435 -28.27 15.53 -1.34
CA HIS A 435 -27.11 16.05 -0.58
C HIS A 435 -27.39 16.29 0.92
N GLY A 436 -28.18 15.40 1.53
CA GLY A 436 -28.58 15.50 2.94
C GLY A 436 -29.84 16.32 3.21
N SER A 437 -30.55 16.79 2.18
CA SER A 437 -31.86 17.43 2.35
C SER A 437 -32.98 16.45 2.69
N THR A 438 -32.84 15.17 2.31
CA THR A 438 -33.85 14.11 2.49
C THR A 438 -33.35 12.93 3.34
N GLY A 439 -32.07 12.92 3.73
CA GLY A 439 -31.43 11.78 4.39
C GLY A 439 -31.30 10.54 3.50
N HIS A 440 -30.80 9.44 4.08
CA HIS A 440 -30.69 8.14 3.40
C HIS A 440 -31.97 7.30 3.56
N ASP A 441 -32.07 6.24 2.77
CA ASP A 441 -33.12 5.23 2.87
C ASP A 441 -32.46 3.85 2.92
N SER A 442 -32.48 3.23 4.09
CA SER A 442 -31.90 1.91 4.32
C SER A 442 -32.39 0.80 3.36
N VAL A 443 -33.60 0.90 2.79
CA VAL A 443 -34.04 -0.05 1.74
C VAL A 443 -33.29 0.19 0.41
N GLU A 444 -33.06 1.44 0.02
CA GLU A 444 -32.25 1.79 -1.17
C GLU A 444 -30.81 1.31 -0.99
N ASP A 445 -30.23 1.54 0.18
CA ASP A 445 -28.84 1.21 0.49
C ASP A 445 -28.63 -0.31 0.58
N ALA A 446 -29.56 -1.06 1.21
CA ALA A 446 -29.55 -2.51 1.19
C ALA A 446 -29.64 -3.06 -0.25
N LYS A 447 -30.52 -2.50 -1.11
CA LYS A 447 -30.60 -2.90 -2.52
C LYS A 447 -29.30 -2.62 -3.27
N ALA A 448 -28.62 -1.51 -2.97
CA ALA A 448 -27.32 -1.21 -3.55
C ALA A 448 -26.22 -2.18 -3.15
N CYS A 449 -26.21 -2.61 -1.90
CA CYS A 449 -25.29 -3.64 -1.46
C CYS A 449 -25.53 -4.97 -2.19
N LEU A 450 -26.80 -5.39 -2.30
CA LEU A 450 -27.20 -6.64 -2.97
C LEU A 450 -26.78 -6.65 -4.45
N ASP A 451 -27.07 -5.57 -5.17
CA ASP A 451 -26.74 -5.45 -6.59
C ASP A 451 -25.23 -5.45 -6.84
N LEU A 452 -24.44 -4.82 -5.95
CA LEU A 452 -22.97 -4.85 -5.99
C LEU A 452 -22.42 -6.27 -5.80
N VAL A 453 -22.99 -7.04 -4.88
CA VAL A 453 -22.62 -8.44 -4.65
C VAL A 453 -23.01 -9.30 -5.85
N LYS A 454 -24.24 -9.18 -6.36
CA LYS A 454 -24.70 -9.89 -7.57
C LYS A 454 -23.77 -9.63 -8.77
N GLN A 455 -23.43 -8.37 -9.02
CA GLN A 455 -22.51 -8.03 -10.10
C GLN A 455 -21.13 -8.67 -9.90
N LYS A 456 -20.61 -8.70 -8.67
CA LYS A 456 -19.34 -9.37 -8.36
C LYS A 456 -19.42 -10.88 -8.59
N CYS A 457 -20.52 -11.52 -8.20
CA CYS A 457 -20.76 -12.95 -8.48
C CYS A 457 -20.78 -13.23 -9.99
N GLU A 458 -21.36 -12.35 -10.80
CA GLU A 458 -21.40 -12.52 -12.26
C GLU A 458 -20.06 -12.26 -12.93
N LYS A 459 -19.33 -11.22 -12.50
CA LYS A 459 -18.08 -10.77 -13.13
C LYS A 459 -16.88 -11.56 -12.66
N GLY A 460 -16.87 -12.02 -11.40
CA GLY A 460 -15.83 -12.80 -10.76
C GLY A 460 -15.00 -12.02 -9.73
N LYS A 461 -14.17 -12.74 -8.97
CA LYS A 461 -13.43 -12.21 -7.80
C LYS A 461 -12.62 -10.95 -8.05
N ALA A 462 -11.95 -10.86 -9.20
CA ALA A 462 -11.09 -9.73 -9.53
C ALA A 462 -11.88 -8.47 -9.96
N TRP A 463 -13.21 -8.55 -10.12
CA TRP A 463 -14.01 -7.39 -10.51
C TRP A 463 -14.00 -6.33 -9.41
N GLY A 464 -13.68 -5.09 -9.77
CA GLY A 464 -13.69 -3.95 -8.85
C GLY A 464 -12.59 -3.92 -7.78
N THR A 465 -11.53 -4.74 -7.90
CA THR A 465 -10.34 -4.69 -7.04
C THR A 465 -9.30 -3.68 -7.56
N SER A 466 -8.24 -3.40 -6.79
CA SER A 466 -7.15 -2.47 -7.16
C SER A 466 -6.45 -2.82 -8.47
N GLU A 467 -6.51 -4.09 -8.89
CA GLU A 467 -6.08 -4.56 -10.21
C GLU A 467 -6.84 -3.89 -11.38
N ALA A 468 -7.98 -3.25 -11.10
CA ALA A 468 -8.75 -2.47 -12.07
C ALA A 468 -8.29 -0.99 -12.18
N SER A 469 -7.43 -0.49 -11.26
CA SER A 469 -6.91 0.90 -11.29
C SER A 469 -5.43 0.99 -11.68
N GLY A 470 -4.69 -0.10 -11.53
CA GLY A 470 -3.29 -0.28 -11.90
C GLY A 470 -2.98 -1.78 -11.94
N GLU A 471 -1.92 -2.17 -12.65
CA GLU A 471 -1.51 -3.57 -12.77
C GLU A 471 -0.09 -3.77 -12.24
N PRO A 472 0.27 -4.97 -11.74
CA PRO A 472 1.65 -5.25 -11.35
C PRO A 472 2.62 -5.03 -12.53
N ILE A 473 3.75 -4.37 -12.26
CA ILE A 473 4.78 -4.07 -13.27
C ILE A 473 5.27 -5.35 -13.97
N PHE A 474 5.35 -6.46 -13.24
CA PHE A 474 5.75 -7.77 -13.76
C PHE A 474 4.79 -8.27 -14.85
N LYS A 475 3.48 -8.12 -14.66
CA LYS A 475 2.45 -8.48 -15.64
C LYS A 475 2.58 -7.63 -16.91
N ARG A 476 2.88 -6.33 -16.75
CA ARG A 476 3.07 -5.40 -17.87
C ARG A 476 4.32 -5.74 -18.67
N LEU A 477 5.45 -5.97 -17.98
CA LEU A 477 6.71 -6.39 -18.60
C LEU A 477 6.57 -7.72 -19.34
N GLY A 478 5.83 -8.68 -18.78
CA GLY A 478 5.60 -10.00 -19.39
C GLY A 478 4.86 -9.97 -20.73
N ARG A 479 4.22 -8.86 -21.10
CA ARG A 479 3.62 -8.68 -22.44
C ARG A 479 4.63 -8.28 -23.51
N SER A 480 5.80 -7.81 -23.10
CA SER A 480 6.85 -7.38 -24.02
C SER A 480 7.69 -8.58 -24.42
N ILE A 481 7.94 -8.70 -25.73
CA ILE A 481 8.76 -9.78 -26.28
C ILE A 481 10.22 -9.37 -26.29
N ARG A 482 11.10 -10.30 -25.92
CA ARG A 482 12.56 -10.13 -26.00
C ARG A 482 12.97 -9.87 -27.45
N PRO A 483 13.79 -8.84 -27.71
CA PRO A 483 14.43 -8.69 -29.02
C PRO A 483 15.21 -9.95 -29.39
N LYS A 484 15.25 -10.32 -30.67
CA LYS A 484 15.93 -11.54 -31.17
C LYS A 484 17.36 -11.74 -30.64
N ARG A 485 18.08 -10.66 -30.35
CA ARG A 485 19.46 -10.70 -29.82
C ARG A 485 19.58 -11.02 -28.33
N ASP A 486 18.47 -10.91 -27.59
CA ASP A 486 18.40 -11.08 -26.14
C ASP A 486 17.65 -12.40 -25.79
N LYS A 487 17.12 -13.09 -26.80
CA LYS A 487 16.53 -14.44 -26.68
C LYS A 487 17.59 -15.48 -26.31
N VAL A 488 17.20 -16.44 -25.47
CA VAL A 488 18.04 -17.61 -25.14
C VAL A 488 18.14 -18.54 -26.35
N ASN A 489 17.05 -18.71 -27.08
CA ASN A 489 17.02 -19.39 -28.37
C ASN A 489 16.65 -18.42 -29.51
N PRO A 490 17.63 -17.78 -30.16
CA PRO A 490 17.39 -16.81 -31.24
C PRO A 490 16.70 -17.39 -32.49
N ALA A 491 16.70 -18.72 -32.66
CA ALA A 491 16.04 -19.41 -33.77
C ALA A 491 14.64 -19.93 -33.40
N GLY A 492 14.25 -19.87 -32.12
CA GLY A 492 12.96 -20.33 -31.62
C GLY A 492 11.87 -19.24 -31.62
N ASP A 493 10.77 -19.58 -30.95
CA ASP A 493 9.57 -18.74 -30.82
C ASP A 493 9.83 -17.43 -30.04
N ASP A 494 8.80 -16.61 -29.94
CA ASP A 494 8.85 -15.38 -29.15
C ASP A 494 8.94 -15.66 -27.66
N GLU A 495 10.04 -15.18 -27.05
CA GLU A 495 10.27 -15.26 -25.60
C GLU A 495 9.76 -13.97 -24.94
N PRO A 496 8.76 -14.03 -24.03
CA PRO A 496 8.36 -12.86 -23.26
C PRO A 496 9.45 -12.47 -22.26
N ARG A 497 9.46 -11.20 -21.85
CA ARG A 497 10.35 -10.75 -20.77
C ARG A 497 9.94 -11.36 -19.44
N ILE A 498 10.94 -11.64 -18.62
CA ILE A 498 10.80 -12.34 -17.35
C ILE A 498 11.14 -11.38 -16.21
N GLY A 499 10.22 -11.25 -15.28
CA GLY A 499 10.38 -10.42 -14.08
C GLY A 499 10.56 -11.26 -12.83
N ALA A 500 11.48 -10.84 -11.96
CA ALA A 500 11.74 -11.44 -10.65
C ALA A 500 11.56 -10.45 -9.50
N VAL A 501 11.08 -10.97 -8.37
CA VAL A 501 11.04 -10.28 -7.08
C VAL A 501 11.93 -11.05 -6.08
N VAL A 502 12.83 -10.34 -5.41
CA VAL A 502 13.71 -10.90 -4.36
C VAL A 502 13.52 -10.06 -3.10
N ASP A 503 12.80 -10.58 -2.13
CA ASP A 503 12.43 -9.81 -0.94
C ASP A 503 12.34 -10.71 0.28
N TRP A 504 12.34 -10.07 1.44
CA TRP A 504 12.24 -10.75 2.70
C TRP A 504 10.86 -11.42 2.89
N GLY A 505 10.84 -12.62 3.45
CA GLY A 505 9.61 -13.40 3.69
C GLY A 505 9.06 -14.07 2.42
N GLU A 506 7.77 -13.88 2.14
CA GLU A 506 7.05 -14.55 1.04
C GLU A 506 6.71 -13.59 -0.12
N PRO A 507 7.67 -13.30 -1.03
CA PRO A 507 7.49 -12.32 -2.10
C PRO A 507 6.55 -12.76 -3.21
N ALA A 508 6.15 -14.03 -3.24
CA ALA A 508 5.09 -14.52 -4.12
C ALA A 508 3.69 -13.98 -3.73
N ARG A 509 3.56 -13.30 -2.57
CA ARG A 509 2.32 -12.63 -2.15
C ARG A 509 2.36 -11.13 -2.49
N GLY A 510 1.20 -10.48 -2.48
CA GLY A 510 1.09 -9.04 -2.68
C GLY A 510 1.62 -8.58 -4.05
N TYR A 511 2.55 -7.62 -4.05
CA TYR A 511 3.05 -6.97 -5.28
C TYR A 511 3.89 -7.88 -6.18
N GLY A 512 4.45 -8.96 -5.62
CA GLY A 512 5.24 -9.95 -6.37
C GLY A 512 4.42 -11.14 -6.89
N SER A 513 3.12 -11.19 -6.63
CA SER A 513 2.24 -12.31 -7.02
C SER A 513 2.18 -12.63 -8.51
N GLN A 514 2.50 -11.64 -9.36
CA GLN A 514 2.54 -11.79 -10.81
C GLN A 514 3.97 -11.79 -11.36
N ALA A 515 4.99 -11.82 -10.49
CA ALA A 515 6.36 -12.09 -10.91
C ALA A 515 6.47 -13.55 -11.35
N LYS A 516 7.25 -13.79 -12.40
CA LYS A 516 7.48 -15.17 -12.89
C LYS A 516 8.39 -15.94 -11.94
N VAL A 517 9.28 -15.22 -11.25
CA VAL A 517 10.23 -15.74 -10.28
C VAL A 517 10.09 -14.93 -8.98
N ALA A 518 9.97 -15.62 -7.85
CA ALA A 518 9.92 -15.01 -6.53
C ALA A 518 10.89 -15.75 -5.61
N ILE A 519 11.81 -15.02 -4.97
CA ILE A 519 12.80 -15.58 -4.04
C ILE A 519 12.64 -14.91 -2.69
N GLY A 520 12.15 -15.68 -1.71
CA GLY A 520 12.06 -15.27 -0.31
C GLY A 520 13.43 -15.30 0.37
N CYS A 521 13.68 -14.31 1.23
CA CYS A 521 14.95 -14.14 1.96
C CYS A 521 14.72 -13.84 3.45
N GLU A 522 15.74 -14.06 4.26
CA GLU A 522 15.75 -13.75 5.70
C GLU A 522 16.93 -12.85 6.12
N SER A 523 17.78 -12.45 5.17
CA SER A 523 18.90 -11.53 5.38
C SER A 523 19.21 -10.74 4.11
N ASP A 524 19.91 -9.61 4.24
CA ASP A 524 20.34 -8.81 3.09
C ASP A 524 21.38 -9.56 2.25
N GLU A 525 22.21 -10.38 2.89
CA GLU A 525 23.12 -11.34 2.26
C GLU A 525 22.39 -12.35 1.34
N GLU A 526 21.26 -12.88 1.80
CA GLU A 526 20.42 -13.76 0.98
C GLU A 526 19.73 -13.02 -0.17
N VAL A 527 19.33 -11.76 0.04
CA VAL A 527 18.81 -10.93 -1.05
C VAL A 527 19.85 -10.75 -2.15
N VAL A 528 21.11 -10.47 -1.79
CA VAL A 528 22.21 -10.36 -2.77
C VAL A 528 22.38 -11.68 -3.55
N LYS A 529 22.42 -12.82 -2.86
CA LYS A 529 22.52 -14.16 -3.49
C LYS A 529 21.32 -14.45 -4.39
N GLY A 530 20.12 -14.08 -3.95
CA GLY A 530 18.89 -14.20 -4.74
C GLY A 530 18.95 -13.37 -6.02
N VAL A 531 19.42 -12.12 -5.96
CA VAL A 531 19.62 -11.27 -7.14
C VAL A 531 20.61 -11.92 -8.11
N MET A 532 21.76 -12.42 -7.63
CA MET A 532 22.75 -13.11 -8.46
C MET A 532 22.14 -14.35 -9.14
N ARG A 533 21.41 -15.20 -8.39
CA ARG A 533 20.70 -16.35 -8.94
C ARG A 533 19.71 -15.95 -10.04
N THR A 534 18.95 -14.86 -9.85
CA THR A 534 18.00 -14.36 -10.87
C THR A 534 18.68 -13.78 -12.11
N LEU A 535 19.93 -13.31 -12.00
CA LEU A 535 20.70 -12.80 -13.14
C LEU A 535 21.21 -13.93 -14.04
N GLU A 536 21.69 -15.01 -13.43
CA GLU A 536 22.35 -16.14 -14.10
C GLU A 536 21.35 -17.18 -14.63
N GLY A 537 20.34 -17.53 -13.83
CA GLY A 537 19.44 -18.66 -14.10
C GLY A 537 19.86 -19.93 -13.38
N ASP A 538 18.92 -20.85 -13.17
CA ASP A 538 19.22 -22.17 -12.59
C ASP A 538 19.74 -23.11 -13.67
N ALA A 539 20.73 -23.95 -13.34
CA ALA A 539 21.31 -24.92 -14.27
C ALA A 539 20.26 -25.91 -14.82
N ASP A 540 19.30 -26.30 -13.99
CA ASP A 540 18.23 -27.26 -14.29
C ASP A 540 16.87 -26.60 -14.57
N GLU A 541 16.83 -25.26 -14.73
CA GLU A 541 15.61 -24.47 -15.01
C GLU A 541 14.44 -24.68 -14.03
N THR A 542 14.72 -25.05 -12.78
CA THR A 542 13.68 -25.41 -11.81
C THR A 542 12.82 -24.21 -11.39
N VAL A 543 13.45 -23.08 -11.02
CA VAL A 543 12.76 -21.88 -10.55
C VAL A 543 13.14 -20.66 -11.39
N VAL A 544 14.43 -20.45 -11.64
CA VAL A 544 14.92 -19.35 -12.47
C VAL A 544 15.24 -19.87 -13.88
N PRO A 545 14.66 -19.30 -14.94
CA PRO A 545 14.88 -19.76 -16.30
C PRO A 545 16.33 -19.53 -16.75
N LYS A 546 16.78 -20.35 -17.69
CA LYS A 546 18.10 -20.23 -18.33
C LYS A 546 18.30 -18.84 -18.94
N GLY A 547 19.45 -18.22 -18.66
CA GLY A 547 19.74 -16.83 -19.05
C GLY A 547 19.15 -15.78 -18.10
N GLY A 548 18.47 -16.20 -17.04
CA GLY A 548 17.95 -15.37 -15.97
C GLY A 548 16.78 -14.47 -16.36
N CYS A 549 16.52 -13.50 -15.50
CA CYS A 549 15.42 -12.55 -15.62
C CYS A 549 15.87 -11.25 -16.32
N ASP A 550 14.93 -10.56 -16.97
CA ASP A 550 15.14 -9.27 -17.64
C ASP A 550 14.99 -8.10 -16.67
N PHE A 551 14.01 -8.21 -15.77
CA PHE A 551 13.70 -7.20 -14.76
C PHE A 551 13.77 -7.85 -13.38
N ILE A 552 14.58 -7.29 -12.48
CA ILE A 552 14.73 -7.79 -11.11
C ILE A 552 14.44 -6.63 -10.18
N TRP A 553 13.48 -6.81 -9.28
CA TRP A 553 13.27 -5.90 -8.17
C TRP A 553 13.64 -6.61 -6.88
N ALA A 554 14.45 -5.95 -6.05
CA ALA A 554 14.91 -6.50 -4.78
C ALA A 554 14.90 -5.44 -3.67
N ARG A 555 14.92 -5.89 -2.40
CA ARG A 555 14.94 -4.96 -1.26
C ARG A 555 15.86 -5.43 -0.12
N LEU A 556 16.74 -4.53 0.30
CA LEU A 556 17.53 -4.65 1.52
C LEU A 556 16.77 -4.05 2.70
N ARG A 557 16.90 -4.62 3.90
CA ARG A 557 16.07 -4.26 5.07
C ARG A 557 16.82 -4.08 6.37
N GLU A 558 18.08 -4.51 6.48
CA GLU A 558 18.82 -4.44 7.75
C GLU A 558 19.07 -2.99 8.18
N LEU A 559 19.30 -2.08 7.22
CA LEU A 559 19.45 -0.66 7.51
C LEU A 559 18.16 -0.03 8.08
N GLU A 560 16.99 -0.31 7.50
CA GLU A 560 15.72 0.17 8.08
C GLU A 560 15.36 -0.52 9.40
N ALA A 561 15.78 -1.78 9.59
CA ALA A 561 15.62 -2.50 10.85
C ALA A 561 16.40 -1.80 11.96
N HIS A 562 17.71 -1.55 11.74
CA HIS A 562 18.62 -0.87 12.66
C HIS A 562 18.11 0.52 13.03
N ARG A 563 17.63 1.27 12.04
CA ARG A 563 17.13 2.63 12.24
C ARG A 563 15.76 2.70 12.89
N GLY A 564 15.09 1.56 13.11
CA GLY A 564 13.76 1.50 13.70
C GLY A 564 12.65 1.99 12.75
N TRP A 565 12.89 1.95 11.44
CA TRP A 565 11.93 2.37 10.41
C TRP A 565 10.98 1.22 10.02
N TRP A 566 11.42 -0.02 10.25
CA TRP A 566 10.60 -1.21 10.04
C TRP A 566 9.58 -1.38 11.18
N ASN A 567 8.38 -0.80 10.98
CA ASN A 567 7.25 -0.91 11.90
C ASN A 567 6.38 -2.16 11.62
N ARG A 568 5.53 -2.54 12.60
CA ARG A 568 4.76 -3.81 12.66
C ARG A 568 4.22 -4.29 11.31
N SER A 569 4.61 -5.50 10.95
CA SER A 569 4.00 -6.26 9.88
C SER A 569 2.81 -7.04 10.42
N LYS A 570 1.71 -7.09 9.68
CA LYS A 570 0.48 -7.80 10.08
C LYS A 570 0.59 -9.33 9.93
N LEU A 571 1.70 -9.85 9.39
CA LEU A 571 1.95 -11.29 9.21
C LEU A 571 2.97 -11.77 10.24
N VAL A 572 2.61 -12.83 10.98
CA VAL A 572 3.43 -13.41 12.06
C VAL A 572 4.85 -13.73 11.60
N ASP A 573 5.01 -14.33 10.40
CA ASP A 573 6.31 -14.71 9.86
C ASP A 573 7.23 -13.49 9.63
N THR A 574 6.68 -12.42 9.06
CA THR A 574 7.44 -11.17 8.85
C THR A 574 7.71 -10.38 10.12
N ASP A 575 6.88 -10.57 11.16
CA ASP A 575 7.07 -9.92 12.46
C ASP A 575 8.13 -10.66 13.30
N ALA A 576 8.23 -11.99 13.15
CA ALA A 576 9.34 -12.79 13.66
C ALA A 576 10.66 -12.41 12.98
N LEU A 577 10.71 -12.39 11.64
CA LEU A 577 11.87 -11.93 10.86
C LEU A 577 12.33 -10.54 11.30
N ARG A 578 11.40 -9.58 11.38
CA ARG A 578 11.70 -8.23 11.87
C ARG A 578 12.33 -8.26 13.26
N SER A 579 11.77 -9.02 14.19
CA SER A 579 12.21 -9.04 15.58
C SER A 579 13.63 -9.62 15.68
N ASN A 580 13.90 -10.69 14.92
CA ASN A 580 15.22 -11.29 14.79
C ASN A 580 16.23 -10.28 14.19
N SER A 581 15.88 -9.61 13.09
CA SER A 581 16.77 -8.62 12.45
C SER A 581 17.02 -7.41 13.34
N LYS A 582 16.00 -6.92 14.06
CA LYS A 582 16.18 -5.83 15.03
C LYS A 582 17.12 -6.24 16.15
N SER A 583 16.98 -7.46 16.66
CA SER A 583 17.88 -7.99 17.69
C SER A 583 19.31 -8.17 17.15
N ALA A 584 19.47 -8.66 15.93
CA ALA A 584 20.77 -8.90 15.31
C ALA A 584 21.50 -7.58 14.99
N THR A 585 20.76 -6.54 14.60
CA THR A 585 21.34 -5.25 14.22
C THR A 585 21.50 -4.31 15.42
N SER A 586 20.75 -4.46 16.52
CA SER A 586 20.75 -3.49 17.62
C SER A 586 22.10 -3.27 18.30
N GLU A 587 22.99 -4.26 18.27
CA GLU A 587 24.35 -4.16 18.83
C GLU A 587 25.35 -3.51 17.87
N ALA A 588 25.04 -3.43 16.57
CA ALA A 588 25.90 -2.86 15.56
C ALA A 588 25.84 -1.32 15.55
N SER A 589 26.96 -0.67 15.22
CA SER A 589 26.97 0.78 15.00
C SER A 589 26.31 1.12 13.66
N LEU A 590 25.69 2.30 13.55
CA LEU A 590 25.12 2.79 12.28
C LEU A 590 26.17 2.78 11.15
N LYS A 591 27.43 3.13 11.49
CA LYS A 591 28.56 3.09 10.55
C LYS A 591 28.75 1.69 9.96
N SER A 592 28.71 0.64 10.80
CA SER A 592 28.87 -0.75 10.36
C SER A 592 27.73 -1.17 9.43
N VAL A 593 26.48 -0.95 9.84
CA VAL A 593 25.30 -1.36 9.05
C VAL A 593 25.25 -0.63 7.71
N VAL A 594 25.64 0.66 7.66
CA VAL A 594 25.77 1.40 6.40
C VAL A 594 26.91 0.84 5.54
N ALA A 595 28.04 0.47 6.12
CA ALA A 595 29.14 -0.16 5.38
C ALA A 595 28.71 -1.50 4.76
N ASP A 596 28.00 -2.34 5.50
CA ASP A 596 27.44 -3.61 5.01
C ASP A 596 26.42 -3.38 3.88
N THR A 597 25.53 -2.41 4.06
CA THR A 597 24.56 -2.01 3.01
C THR A 597 25.28 -1.57 1.72
N VAL A 598 26.33 -0.75 1.83
CA VAL A 598 27.12 -0.29 0.67
C VAL A 598 27.89 -1.45 0.03
N LYS A 599 28.41 -2.37 0.82
CA LYS A 599 29.04 -3.60 0.34
C LYS A 599 28.05 -4.42 -0.48
N HIS A 600 26.85 -4.68 0.02
CA HIS A 600 25.80 -5.42 -0.72
C HIS A 600 25.39 -4.73 -2.03
N ILE A 601 25.21 -3.40 -2.02
CA ILE A 601 24.95 -2.62 -3.26
C ILE A 601 26.09 -2.82 -4.27
N THR A 602 27.33 -2.81 -3.80
CA THR A 602 28.53 -2.99 -4.63
C THR A 602 28.60 -4.40 -5.20
N GLU A 603 28.36 -5.42 -4.39
CA GLU A 603 28.32 -6.83 -4.82
C GLU A 603 27.29 -7.07 -5.91
N VAL A 604 26.07 -6.53 -5.74
CA VAL A 604 25.04 -6.59 -6.79
C VAL A 604 25.53 -5.93 -8.07
N TYR A 605 26.10 -4.71 -7.99
CA TYR A 605 26.61 -4.01 -9.17
C TYR A 605 27.74 -4.77 -9.88
N GLN A 606 28.64 -5.40 -9.14
CA GLN A 606 29.75 -6.16 -9.73
C GLN A 606 29.27 -7.43 -10.43
N ALA A 607 28.20 -8.06 -9.94
CA ALA A 607 27.57 -9.22 -10.57
C ALA A 607 26.75 -8.87 -11.83
N LEU A 608 26.47 -7.59 -12.10
CA LEU A 608 25.66 -7.22 -13.25
C LEU A 608 26.37 -7.55 -14.57
N PRO A 609 25.67 -8.17 -15.55
CA PRO A 609 26.21 -8.31 -16.88
C PRO A 609 26.27 -6.96 -17.60
N PRO A 610 27.12 -6.81 -18.65
CA PRO A 610 27.19 -5.59 -19.44
C PRO A 610 25.83 -5.16 -20.01
N CYS A 611 25.64 -3.86 -20.18
CA CYS A 611 24.39 -3.26 -20.67
C CYS A 611 23.19 -3.49 -19.73
N THR A 612 23.44 -3.56 -18.42
CA THR A 612 22.41 -3.63 -17.39
C THR A 612 22.24 -2.27 -16.74
N ALA A 613 21.01 -1.76 -16.69
CA ALA A 613 20.70 -0.57 -15.91
C ALA A 613 20.51 -0.98 -14.44
N PHE A 614 21.11 -0.21 -13.53
CA PHE A 614 21.02 -0.41 -12.09
C PHE A 614 20.41 0.82 -11.44
N VAL A 615 19.31 0.62 -10.72
CA VAL A 615 18.61 1.68 -9.99
C VAL A 615 18.59 1.30 -8.51
N VAL A 616 19.16 2.16 -7.67
CA VAL A 616 19.06 2.01 -6.21
C VAL A 616 18.20 3.14 -5.67
N TYR A 617 17.27 2.86 -4.77
CA TYR A 617 16.43 3.92 -4.20
C TYR A 617 15.99 3.64 -2.77
N SER A 618 15.92 4.66 -1.92
CA SER A 618 15.53 4.48 -0.52
C SER A 618 14.02 4.28 -0.32
N GLY A 619 13.22 4.66 -1.33
CA GLY A 619 11.77 4.76 -1.21
C GLY A 619 11.37 6.03 -0.48
N SER A 620 11.53 6.05 0.84
CA SER A 620 11.19 7.16 1.72
C SER A 620 12.42 7.73 2.44
N GLY A 621 12.24 8.84 3.15
CA GLY A 621 13.13 9.30 4.22
C GLY A 621 12.67 8.77 5.58
N ASP A 622 13.15 9.35 6.67
CA ASP A 622 12.80 8.91 8.03
C ASP A 622 11.30 9.01 8.35
N PRO A 623 10.59 7.88 8.54
CA PRO A 623 9.16 7.88 8.82
C PRO A 623 8.84 7.96 10.32
N ARG A 624 9.83 7.91 11.22
CA ARG A 624 9.59 7.75 12.66
C ARG A 624 8.85 8.94 13.25
N GLU A 625 9.30 10.15 12.94
CA GLU A 625 8.63 11.37 13.41
C GLU A 625 7.19 11.48 12.84
N LEU A 626 6.98 11.06 11.59
CA LEU A 626 5.63 10.98 11.04
C LEU A 626 4.76 9.99 11.81
N SER A 627 5.30 8.80 12.11
CA SER A 627 4.60 7.74 12.86
C SER A 627 4.30 8.17 14.30
N GLU A 628 5.23 8.86 14.96
CA GLU A 628 5.06 9.44 16.29
C GLU A 628 3.96 10.49 16.28
N MET A 629 4.02 11.46 15.35
CA MET A 629 3.00 12.49 15.22
C MET A 629 1.62 11.91 14.86
N GLN A 630 1.56 10.86 14.03
CA GLN A 630 0.30 10.15 13.73
C GLN A 630 -0.24 9.42 14.97
N SER A 631 0.63 8.82 15.78
CA SER A 631 0.25 8.17 17.04
C SER A 631 -0.26 9.19 18.06
N LEU A 632 0.40 10.35 18.17
CA LEU A 632 -0.04 11.47 18.97
C LEU A 632 -1.39 12.02 18.48
N GLN A 633 -1.57 12.14 17.15
CA GLN A 633 -2.85 12.57 16.57
C GLN A 633 -3.97 11.57 16.85
N GLN A 634 -3.68 10.27 16.77
CA GLN A 634 -4.63 9.22 17.09
C GLN A 634 -4.99 9.23 18.57
N LYS A 635 -3.99 9.41 19.45
CA LYS A 635 -4.21 9.54 20.89
C LYS A 635 -5.04 10.78 21.21
N PHE A 636 -4.72 11.93 20.62
CA PHE A 636 -5.56 13.13 20.70
C PHE A 636 -6.98 12.83 20.23
N LYS A 637 -7.17 12.25 19.05
CA LYS A 637 -8.50 11.88 18.54
C LYS A 637 -9.24 10.95 19.49
N GLN A 638 -8.55 10.01 20.14
CA GLN A 638 -9.13 9.09 21.12
C GLN A 638 -9.48 9.78 22.44
N GLU A 639 -8.60 10.64 22.96
CA GLU A 639 -8.81 11.34 24.23
C GLU A 639 -9.80 12.49 24.09
N TYR A 640 -9.74 13.26 23.00
CA TYR A 640 -10.71 14.31 22.65
C TYR A 640 -12.12 13.74 22.51
N ARG A 641 -12.23 12.45 22.15
CA ARG A 641 -13.48 11.70 22.20
C ARG A 641 -13.92 11.33 23.61
N THR A 642 -13.25 11.67 24.71
CA THR A 642 -13.65 11.20 26.07
C THR A 642 -13.37 12.19 27.19
N LYS A 643 -12.43 13.12 26.99
CA LYS A 643 -11.88 14.03 28.01
C LYS A 643 -12.07 15.48 27.57
N LYS A 644 -12.10 16.41 28.53
CA LYS A 644 -12.12 17.85 28.22
C LYS A 644 -10.75 18.29 27.70
N TRP A 645 -10.69 19.43 27.01
CA TRP A 645 -9.47 19.97 26.40
C TRP A 645 -8.28 20.08 27.38
N ASP A 646 -8.55 20.50 28.61
CA ASP A 646 -7.53 20.68 29.65
C ASP A 646 -7.03 19.36 30.27
N GLU A 647 -7.74 18.26 29.99
CA GLU A 647 -7.44 16.91 30.50
C GLU A 647 -6.77 16.03 29.43
N LEU A 648 -6.53 16.57 28.23
CA LEU A 648 -5.88 15.85 27.14
C LEU A 648 -4.39 15.70 27.42
N SER A 649 -3.87 14.49 27.24
CA SER A 649 -2.42 14.26 27.31
C SER A 649 -1.68 14.82 26.11
N VAL A 650 -2.40 15.06 25.01
CA VAL A 650 -1.89 15.71 23.79
C VAL A 650 -2.93 16.72 23.35
N GLN A 651 -2.64 18.01 23.49
CA GLN A 651 -3.46 19.06 22.88
C GLN A 651 -3.04 19.22 21.43
N TRP A 652 -3.98 19.06 20.50
CA TRP A 652 -3.68 19.13 19.06
C TRP A 652 -4.08 20.48 18.50
N THR A 653 -3.10 21.36 18.32
CA THR A 653 -3.30 22.70 17.78
C THR A 653 -2.73 22.81 16.36
N ASP A 654 -2.78 24.02 15.78
CA ASP A 654 -2.11 24.33 14.51
C ASP A 654 -0.60 24.02 14.55
N VAL A 655 0.03 24.07 15.73
CA VAL A 655 1.46 23.74 15.90
C VAL A 655 1.69 22.25 15.63
N GLU A 656 0.90 21.37 16.23
CA GLU A 656 1.00 19.91 16.04
C GLU A 656 0.61 19.51 14.62
N GLU A 657 -0.40 20.16 14.06
CA GLU A 657 -0.81 19.98 12.67
C GLU A 657 0.32 20.36 11.69
N GLN A 658 1.00 21.50 11.91
CA GLN A 658 2.17 21.89 11.11
C GLN A 658 3.36 20.96 11.30
N LYS A 659 3.63 20.49 12.53
CA LYS A 659 4.67 19.49 12.80
C LYS A 659 4.39 18.19 12.06
N LEU A 660 3.14 17.70 12.09
CA LEU A 660 2.72 16.50 11.37
C LEU A 660 2.92 16.67 9.85
N ARG A 661 2.58 17.82 9.27
CA ARG A 661 2.81 18.11 7.85
C ARG A 661 4.29 18.13 7.48
N LYS A 662 5.14 18.79 8.28
CA LYS A 662 6.60 18.82 8.08
C LYS A 662 7.24 17.44 8.25
N ALA A 663 6.76 16.64 9.20
CA ALA A 663 7.16 15.25 9.38
C ALA A 663 6.77 14.40 8.15
N CYS A 664 5.55 14.57 7.63
CA CYS A 664 5.12 13.89 6.41
C CYS A 664 5.95 14.30 5.19
N GLU A 665 6.27 15.58 5.05
CA GLU A 665 7.08 16.07 3.95
C GLU A 665 8.50 15.46 3.99
N ARG A 666 9.16 15.46 5.15
CA ARG A 666 10.48 14.85 5.34
C ARG A 666 10.45 13.34 5.11
N ALA A 667 9.49 12.63 5.70
CA ALA A 667 9.33 11.19 5.49
C ALA A 667 9.16 10.82 4.01
N ARG A 668 8.58 11.72 3.20
CA ARG A 668 8.42 11.48 1.76
C ARG A 668 9.66 11.75 0.92
N LYS A 669 10.68 12.45 1.44
CA LYS A 669 11.92 12.79 0.72
C LYS A 669 12.92 11.64 0.88
N GLY A 670 13.22 10.94 -0.21
CA GLY A 670 14.22 9.87 -0.24
C GLY A 670 15.39 10.19 -1.17
N VAL A 671 16.26 9.22 -1.38
CA VAL A 671 17.38 9.30 -2.33
C VAL A 671 17.36 8.17 -3.35
N GLY A 672 17.88 8.43 -4.55
CA GLY A 672 18.03 7.46 -5.63
C GLY A 672 19.38 7.57 -6.33
N PHE A 673 19.80 6.47 -6.97
CA PHE A 673 21.04 6.34 -7.71
C PHE A 673 20.79 5.54 -8.98
N ILE A 674 21.47 5.91 -10.06
CA ILE A 674 21.27 5.29 -11.37
C ILE A 674 22.62 5.11 -12.04
N ALA A 675 22.88 3.90 -12.52
CA ALA A 675 24.07 3.56 -13.28
C ALA A 675 23.74 2.59 -14.42
N VAL A 676 24.69 2.44 -15.34
CA VAL A 676 24.70 1.35 -16.34
C VAL A 676 26.05 0.65 -16.21
N LYS A 677 26.05 -0.67 -16.04
CA LYS A 677 27.27 -1.48 -15.91
C LYS A 677 28.03 -1.56 -17.23
#